data_AF-A0A7X3D6I0-F1
#
_entry.id   AF-A0A7X3D6I0-F1
#
_cell.length_a   1.000
_cell.length_b   1.000
_cell.length_c   1.000
_cell.angle_alpha   90.00
_cell.angle_beta   90.00
_cell.angle_gamma   90.00
#
_symmetry.space_group_name_H-M   'P 1'
#
loop_
_entity.id
_entity.type
_entity.pdbx_description
1 polymer ?
#
loop_
_entity_poly.entity_id
_entity_poly.type
_entity_poly.pdbx_seq_one_letter_code
_entity_poly.pdbx_strand_id
1 'polypeptide(L)'
;MRIFRSFVLFLTLILVTPFFSLQFVEAEEVVFEDPAIEQAVRQQLGISGSISLTDLDLLYALEVKEGTVTSLNGLEKALNLSQLSINNASVSDLAPLSSLSELVYVSLKNNRIQNIQPLSALYKLMHLDLSGNQISDISPLSSLNLMELYLASNPISKNTANKNTLLSLQQKGAQIDIKIEDTTTEQPSTPPKAEEETSLKWTKLYPELKDADYHSSEYAYGNKIYVSTQGYTSKNGINWTKNPKFGNIRMNVVAWGKGKFVGLGYRDNQETKVWISKDGLNWTENTEKIKHSTGLSDIAFNGTRFVAVGGHNTAGYIVTSEDGVKWTERTSNIKTDLKGIAWGNGTFVALGYKGTAFVVSKDGLTWKRVTVPVKDDNGMWDIHFAGGSFVAIGDSTLLTSKDGAKWTSVASDGIFWDRVIWVKDRFFIEGFKYADNKKETIVVFKTSKDGKTWKDITGLGPLTTEHYGTYGAYYHLNTVHDGKQYVTYTDIGIFISTDGVKWKQIKKVALKPPHLINSTVGNGKLVSVGGDVDYFYPAFEKLASRGVWSINAKGEHQSSYELGKFPLYDVIWTGSQFFAVGAQGLMMTSKDGVKWNTSTASPTKESLFRIIKANGIYYVTGSNGLIMSSKDLKTWKKQKTGIESDINSIAWSGKKFVAVGEYGVTLVSDNGTAWKTGSKLKSANGDFSYSLPDVVWGNGVFIITAAQYNNSDREYTIFKSTDGTKWARKNLEYTFPEDDNGLFPRLYGVRYFNNTFVAVGNNGSVYLSKNGDKWSREEVPDSVILLSVQLFNGKLYATGSYTDQIYIAEFKTKSK
;
A
#
# COMPACT_ATOMS: atom_id res chain seq x y z
N MET A 1 62.22 57.47 29.62
CA MET A 1 63.54 56.92 29.22
C MET A 1 63.47 55.41 29.36
N ARG A 2 64.01 54.66 28.40
CA ARG A 2 64.07 53.19 28.32
C ARG A 2 64.21 52.46 29.68
N ILE A 3 63.60 51.25 29.79
CA ILE A 3 64.06 50.01 30.51
C ILE A 3 63.16 49.44 31.64
N PHE A 4 62.59 48.25 31.32
CA PHE A 4 62.51 46.98 32.09
C PHE A 4 61.23 46.47 32.80
N ARG A 5 60.82 45.28 32.29
CA ARG A 5 60.55 43.97 32.94
C ARG A 5 59.38 43.77 33.94
N SER A 6 58.48 42.89 33.47
CA SER A 6 57.98 41.65 34.09
C SER A 6 56.87 41.66 35.16
N PHE A 7 55.69 41.22 34.70
CA PHE A 7 54.82 40.14 35.23
C PHE A 7 54.45 40.09 36.74
N VAL A 8 53.14 40.15 37.05
CA VAL A 8 52.31 39.06 37.62
C VAL A 8 51.04 39.58 38.37
N LEU A 9 49.91 38.90 38.09
CA LEU A 9 48.64 38.69 38.84
C LEU A 9 47.49 39.75 38.93
N PHE A 10 46.34 39.32 38.34
CA PHE A 10 44.98 39.17 38.88
C PHE A 10 44.28 40.35 39.62
N LEU A 11 43.05 40.69 39.23
CA LEU A 11 41.81 40.15 39.82
C LEU A 11 40.52 40.79 39.20
N THR A 12 39.48 39.96 39.08
CA THR A 12 38.02 40.26 39.04
C THR A 12 37.45 41.11 37.90
N LEU A 13 36.94 40.42 36.86
CA LEU A 13 35.84 40.91 36.02
C LEU A 13 34.53 40.27 36.54
N ILE A 14 33.61 41.11 37.00
CA ILE A 14 32.23 40.74 37.33
C ILE A 14 31.51 40.46 36.00
N LEU A 15 31.21 39.19 35.74
CA LEU A 15 30.26 38.76 34.72
C LEU A 15 28.98 38.36 35.43
N VAL A 16 27.96 39.19 35.27
CA VAL A 16 26.58 38.87 35.61
C VAL A 16 26.17 37.69 34.75
N THR A 17 26.13 36.50 35.34
CA THR A 17 25.47 35.34 34.74
C THR A 17 23.98 35.46 35.04
N PRO A 18 23.08 35.30 34.05
CA PRO A 18 21.68 35.08 34.38
C PRO A 18 21.61 33.70 35.05
N PHE A 19 21.18 33.68 36.31
CA PHE A 19 20.66 32.47 36.95
C PHE A 19 19.46 32.02 36.13
N PHE A 20 19.68 31.12 35.16
CA PHE A 20 18.62 30.19 34.79
C PHE A 20 18.46 29.25 35.98
N SER A 21 17.44 29.50 36.80
CA SER A 21 16.87 28.41 37.58
C SER A 21 16.48 27.34 36.58
N LEU A 22 17.19 26.20 36.57
CA LEU A 22 16.62 24.97 36.04
C LEU A 22 15.40 24.68 36.93
N GLN A 23 14.24 25.18 36.51
CA GLN A 23 13.02 24.48 36.80
C GLN A 23 13.16 23.16 36.06
N PHE A 24 13.46 22.09 36.80
CA PHE A 24 13.12 20.77 36.33
C PHE A 24 11.61 20.84 36.04
N VAL A 25 11.24 20.76 34.77
CA VAL A 25 9.88 20.36 34.41
C VAL A 25 9.78 18.96 34.97
N GLU A 26 9.09 18.82 36.09
CA GLU A 26 8.76 17.53 36.65
C GLU A 26 8.03 16.78 35.52
N ALA A 27 8.57 15.65 35.09
CA ALA A 27 8.00 14.88 34.00
C ALA A 27 6.54 14.59 34.35
N GLU A 28 5.62 14.92 33.44
CA GLU A 28 4.19 14.79 33.69
C GLU A 28 3.88 13.34 34.12
N GLU A 29 3.47 13.19 35.38
CA GLU A 29 3.20 11.89 35.96
C GLU A 29 1.94 11.31 35.32
N VAL A 30 2.06 10.09 34.80
CA VAL A 30 0.96 9.33 34.25
C VAL A 30 0.26 8.59 35.39
N VAL A 31 -0.95 9.03 35.69
CA VAL A 31 -1.84 8.39 36.66
C VAL A 31 -2.71 7.35 35.95
N PHE A 32 -2.74 6.14 36.49
CA PHE A 32 -3.70 5.10 36.11
C PHE A 32 -4.83 5.08 37.12
N GLU A 33 -6.07 4.98 36.65
CA GLU A 33 -7.22 4.96 37.58
C GLU A 33 -7.28 3.66 38.38
N ASP A 34 -6.87 2.55 37.77
CA ASP A 34 -6.86 1.23 38.42
C ASP A 34 -5.46 0.88 38.98
N PRO A 35 -5.33 0.67 40.31
CA PRO A 35 -4.04 0.42 40.92
C PRO A 35 -3.39 -0.91 40.49
N ALA A 36 -4.18 -1.89 40.03
CA ALA A 36 -3.63 -3.14 39.52
C ALA A 36 -2.94 -2.94 38.17
N ILE A 37 -3.47 -2.05 37.33
CA ILE A 37 -2.80 -1.63 36.09
C ILE A 37 -1.51 -0.89 36.42
N GLU A 38 -1.57 0.07 37.34
CA GLU A 38 -0.38 0.82 37.74
C GLU A 38 0.73 -0.11 38.26
N GLN A 39 0.37 -1.06 39.14
CA GLN A 39 1.30 -2.05 39.68
C GLN A 39 1.90 -2.94 38.59
N ALA A 40 1.09 -3.40 37.62
CA ALA A 40 1.56 -4.22 36.51
C ALA A 40 2.53 -3.44 35.59
N VAL A 41 2.23 -2.17 35.31
CA VAL A 41 3.13 -1.29 34.53
C VAL A 41 4.46 -1.11 35.26
N ARG A 42 4.44 -0.83 36.57
CA ARG A 42 5.64 -0.72 37.41
C ARG A 42 6.49 -1.98 37.37
N GLN A 43 5.85 -3.14 37.52
CA GLN A 43 6.53 -4.43 37.49
C GLN A 43 7.15 -4.72 36.12
N GLN A 44 6.42 -4.42 35.04
CA GLN A 44 6.88 -4.65 33.66
C GLN A 44 8.07 -3.75 33.28
N LEU A 45 8.07 -2.49 33.73
CA LEU A 45 9.11 -1.52 33.42
C LEU A 45 10.24 -1.49 34.46
N GLY A 46 10.07 -2.11 35.63
CA GLY A 46 11.05 -2.09 36.72
C GLY A 46 11.13 -0.75 37.46
N ILE A 47 10.01 -0.04 37.60
CA ILE A 47 9.94 1.34 38.13
C ILE A 47 9.34 1.36 39.54
N SER A 48 10.04 2.00 40.48
CA SER A 48 9.59 2.21 41.87
C SER A 48 9.14 3.64 42.21
N GLY A 49 9.36 4.61 41.31
CA GLY A 49 9.00 6.04 41.45
C GLY A 49 7.89 6.47 40.48
N SER A 50 7.63 7.76 40.29
CA SER A 50 6.58 8.22 39.35
C SER A 50 6.76 7.65 37.94
N ILE A 51 5.64 7.37 37.25
CA ILE A 51 5.63 6.85 35.87
C ILE A 51 5.49 8.04 34.93
N SER A 52 6.44 8.25 34.01
CA SER A 52 6.37 9.31 33.01
C SER A 52 5.89 8.80 31.64
N LEU A 53 5.53 9.71 30.73
CA LEU A 53 5.21 9.35 29.33
C LEU A 53 6.38 8.63 28.63
N THR A 54 7.62 9.05 28.89
CA THR A 54 8.83 8.42 28.32
C THR A 54 9.00 6.98 28.83
N ASP A 55 8.57 6.69 30.05
CA ASP A 55 8.57 5.32 30.56
C ASP A 55 7.54 4.46 29.80
N LEU A 56 6.37 5.02 29.49
CA LEU A 56 5.33 4.33 28.71
C LEU A 56 5.71 4.12 27.24
N ASP A 57 6.62 4.92 26.67
CA ASP A 57 7.17 4.63 25.34
C ASP A 57 7.87 3.26 25.28
N LEU A 58 8.37 2.76 26.42
CA LEU A 58 9.01 1.45 26.54
C LEU A 58 8.02 0.31 26.84
N LEU A 59 6.75 0.63 27.14
CA LEU A 59 5.74 -0.36 27.50
C LEU A 59 5.16 -1.04 26.26
N TYR A 60 5.78 -2.16 25.85
CA TYR A 60 5.36 -2.91 24.66
C TYR A 60 4.28 -3.98 24.92
N ALA A 61 4.29 -4.57 26.11
CA ALA A 61 3.35 -5.63 26.49
C ALA A 61 2.93 -5.45 27.95
N LEU A 62 1.66 -5.67 28.25
CA LEU A 62 1.12 -5.60 29.60
C LEU A 62 0.19 -6.78 29.87
N GLU A 63 0.51 -7.56 30.90
CA GLU A 63 -0.32 -8.64 31.41
C GLU A 63 -0.67 -8.36 32.87
N VAL A 64 -1.96 -8.30 33.19
CA VAL A 64 -2.45 -8.13 34.56
C VAL A 64 -3.01 -9.47 35.04
N LYS A 65 -2.26 -10.14 35.92
CA LYS A 65 -2.57 -11.50 36.42
C LYS A 65 -3.46 -11.53 37.66
N GLU A 66 -3.50 -10.43 38.41
CA GLU A 66 -4.14 -10.35 39.73
C GLU A 66 -4.96 -9.06 39.87
N GLY A 67 -6.13 -9.15 40.50
CA GLY A 67 -6.99 -8.01 40.84
C GLY A 67 -8.29 -7.92 40.04
N THR A 68 -9.29 -7.25 40.62
CA THR A 68 -10.53 -6.88 39.92
C THR A 68 -10.32 -5.57 39.18
N VAL A 69 -9.64 -5.61 38.02
CA VAL A 69 -9.50 -4.42 37.17
C VAL A 69 -10.88 -3.94 36.76
N THR A 70 -11.17 -2.66 36.98
CA THR A 70 -12.47 -2.03 36.67
C THR A 70 -12.37 -0.89 35.66
N SER A 71 -11.24 -0.18 35.62
CA SER A 71 -10.98 0.91 34.67
C SER A 71 -9.70 0.66 33.88
N LEU A 72 -9.71 1.06 32.60
CA LEU A 72 -8.52 1.07 31.74
C LEU A 72 -7.90 2.47 31.60
N ASN A 73 -8.46 3.49 32.26
CA ASN A 73 -8.01 4.86 32.13
C ASN A 73 -6.55 5.02 32.58
N GLY A 74 -5.78 5.77 31.79
CA GLY A 74 -4.33 5.89 31.87
C GLY A 74 -3.61 5.05 30.82
N LEU A 75 -4.20 3.94 30.34
CA LEU A 75 -3.59 3.12 29.27
C LEU A 75 -3.58 3.81 27.91
N GLU A 76 -4.47 4.77 27.64
CA GLU A 76 -4.53 5.52 26.38
C GLU A 76 -3.23 6.30 26.07
N LYS A 77 -2.37 6.49 27.08
CA LYS A 77 -1.06 7.14 27.00
C LYS A 77 0.07 6.18 26.59
N ALA A 78 -0.14 4.86 26.63
CA ALA A 78 0.85 3.86 26.25
C ALA A 78 0.81 3.55 24.75
N LEU A 79 1.14 4.53 23.91
CA LEU A 79 0.91 4.48 22.46
C LEU A 79 1.68 3.36 21.72
N ASN A 80 2.76 2.84 22.30
CA ASN A 80 3.57 1.74 21.76
C ASN A 80 3.12 0.35 22.28
N LEU A 81 2.06 0.28 23.08
CA LEU A 81 1.54 -0.98 23.62
C LEU A 81 1.01 -1.85 22.48
N SER A 82 1.60 -3.04 22.32
CA SER A 82 1.29 -3.97 21.24
C SER A 82 0.59 -5.24 21.73
N GLN A 83 0.77 -5.60 22.99
CA GLN A 83 0.13 -6.77 23.60
C GLN A 83 -0.53 -6.39 24.92
N LEU A 84 -1.83 -6.69 25.06
CA LEU A 84 -2.59 -6.44 26.27
C LEU A 84 -3.35 -7.71 26.70
N SER A 85 -3.20 -8.11 27.95
CA SER A 85 -3.95 -9.23 28.54
C SER A 85 -4.47 -8.87 29.92
N ILE A 86 -5.80 -8.69 30.03
CA ILE A 86 -6.52 -8.42 31.29
C ILE A 86 -7.72 -9.37 31.35
N ASN A 87 -7.45 -10.61 31.74
CA ASN A 87 -8.46 -11.68 31.78
C ASN A 87 -9.03 -11.83 33.20
N ASN A 88 -10.29 -12.27 33.32
CA ASN A 88 -10.97 -12.54 34.59
C ASN A 88 -11.09 -11.31 35.51
N ALA A 89 -11.39 -10.15 34.93
CA ALA A 89 -11.56 -8.90 35.66
C ALA A 89 -13.02 -8.39 35.55
N SER A 90 -13.25 -7.10 35.88
CA SER A 90 -14.57 -6.46 35.82
C SER A 90 -14.61 -5.29 34.84
N VAL A 91 -13.77 -5.33 33.80
CA VAL A 91 -13.70 -4.29 32.76
C VAL A 91 -14.98 -4.29 31.95
N SER A 92 -15.56 -3.11 31.75
CA SER A 92 -16.74 -2.91 30.88
C SER A 92 -16.57 -1.81 29.83
N ASP A 93 -15.69 -0.83 30.09
CA ASP A 93 -15.40 0.27 29.19
C ASP A 93 -14.06 0.07 28.49
N LEU A 94 -14.07 0.15 27.15
CA LEU A 94 -12.90 -0.01 26.29
C LEU A 94 -12.45 1.31 25.65
N ALA A 95 -13.08 2.44 25.96
CA ALA A 95 -12.72 3.74 25.37
C ALA A 95 -11.21 4.06 25.44
N PRO A 96 -10.47 3.76 26.54
CA PRO A 96 -9.03 4.01 26.61
C PRO A 96 -8.19 3.25 25.58
N LEU A 97 -8.72 2.17 25.00
CA LEU A 97 -7.99 1.39 23.99
C LEU A 97 -8.04 2.02 22.60
N SER A 98 -8.99 2.93 22.34
CA SER A 98 -9.29 3.43 20.98
C SER A 98 -8.13 4.14 20.26
N SER A 99 -7.19 4.72 21.01
CA SER A 99 -6.00 5.39 20.47
C SER A 99 -4.78 4.48 20.31
N LEU A 100 -4.83 3.24 20.84
CA LEU A 100 -3.68 2.34 20.92
C LEU A 100 -3.51 1.51 19.64
N SER A 101 -3.28 2.21 18.52
CA SER A 101 -3.27 1.61 17.18
C SER A 101 -2.15 0.60 16.92
N GLU A 102 -1.16 0.49 17.82
CA GLU A 102 -0.08 -0.50 17.77
C GLU A 102 -0.47 -1.87 18.38
N LEU A 103 -1.66 -2.00 18.96
CA LEU A 103 -2.17 -3.26 19.51
C LEU A 103 -2.32 -4.31 18.42
N VAL A 104 -1.60 -5.43 18.59
CA VAL A 104 -1.62 -6.62 17.73
C VAL A 104 -2.30 -7.79 18.44
N TYR A 105 -2.15 -7.88 19.76
CA TYR A 105 -2.73 -8.94 20.59
C TYR A 105 -3.52 -8.33 21.75
N VAL A 106 -4.80 -8.67 21.87
CA VAL A 106 -5.67 -8.25 22.98
C VAL A 106 -6.44 -9.46 23.52
N SER A 107 -6.30 -9.72 24.82
CA SER A 107 -7.08 -10.72 25.55
C SER A 107 -7.82 -10.04 26.70
N LEU A 108 -9.15 -10.07 26.64
CA LEU A 108 -10.07 -9.50 27.65
C LEU A 108 -11.13 -10.54 28.03
N LYS A 109 -10.73 -11.80 28.08
CA LYS A 109 -11.58 -12.94 28.41
C LYS A 109 -12.17 -12.81 29.82
N ASN A 110 -13.41 -13.24 30.00
CA ASN A 110 -14.13 -13.27 31.28
C ASN A 110 -14.17 -11.88 31.96
N ASN A 111 -14.69 -10.88 31.24
CA ASN A 111 -14.93 -9.52 31.74
C ASN A 111 -16.44 -9.18 31.68
N ARG A 112 -16.80 -7.89 31.75
CA ARG A 112 -18.19 -7.38 31.70
C ARG A 112 -18.42 -6.49 30.48
N ILE A 113 -17.72 -6.76 29.38
CA ILE A 113 -17.75 -5.93 28.17
C ILE A 113 -19.07 -6.15 27.43
N GLN A 114 -19.71 -5.04 27.04
CA GLN A 114 -20.89 -5.04 26.17
C GLN A 114 -20.62 -4.29 24.86
N ASN A 115 -19.97 -3.13 24.95
CA ASN A 115 -19.68 -2.26 23.82
C ASN A 115 -18.22 -2.43 23.37
N ILE A 116 -18.04 -2.89 22.13
CA ILE A 116 -16.71 -3.08 21.51
C ILE A 116 -16.41 -2.09 20.39
N GLN A 117 -17.21 -1.03 20.22
CA GLN A 117 -16.93 0.05 19.27
C GLN A 117 -15.51 0.63 19.36
N PRO A 118 -14.91 0.84 20.55
CA PRO A 118 -13.55 1.34 20.65
C PRO A 118 -12.48 0.49 19.94
N LEU A 119 -12.76 -0.78 19.67
CA LEU A 119 -11.81 -1.69 18.99
C LEU A 119 -11.77 -1.50 17.47
N SER A 120 -12.75 -0.83 16.86
CA SER A 120 -12.88 -0.74 15.39
C SER A 120 -11.74 0.05 14.71
N ALA A 121 -11.01 0.87 15.48
CA ALA A 121 -9.89 1.67 15.00
C ALA A 121 -8.52 0.95 15.10
N LEU A 122 -8.48 -0.26 15.68
CA LEU A 122 -7.25 -1.00 15.94
C LEU A 122 -6.86 -1.87 14.74
N TYR A 123 -6.53 -1.25 13.62
CA TYR A 123 -6.30 -1.93 12.34
C TYR A 123 -5.10 -2.89 12.31
N LYS A 124 -4.18 -2.81 13.29
CA LYS A 124 -3.06 -3.75 13.48
C LYS A 124 -3.44 -4.98 14.32
N LEU A 125 -4.65 -5.03 14.87
CA LEU A 125 -5.10 -6.12 15.73
C LEU A 125 -5.20 -7.42 14.91
N MET A 126 -4.51 -8.47 15.37
CA MET A 126 -4.48 -9.78 14.72
C MET A 126 -5.07 -10.86 15.62
N HIS A 127 -4.93 -10.75 16.94
CA HIS A 127 -5.47 -11.72 17.90
C HIS A 127 -6.38 -11.01 18.90
N LEU A 128 -7.62 -11.47 19.01
CA LEU A 128 -8.62 -10.89 19.91
C LEU A 128 -9.39 -11.99 20.66
N ASP A 129 -9.18 -12.10 21.97
CA ASP A 129 -10.00 -12.95 22.85
C ASP A 129 -10.96 -12.10 23.68
N LEU A 130 -12.25 -12.23 23.39
CA LEU A 130 -13.37 -11.60 24.08
C LEU A 130 -14.32 -12.63 24.71
N SER A 131 -13.88 -13.87 24.87
CA SER A 131 -14.73 -14.96 25.38
C SER A 131 -15.26 -14.65 26.78
N GLY A 132 -16.49 -15.06 27.10
CA GLY A 132 -17.07 -14.90 28.44
C GLY A 132 -17.38 -13.46 28.82
N ASN A 133 -17.84 -12.65 27.86
CA ASN A 133 -18.30 -11.27 28.07
C ASN A 133 -19.84 -11.17 27.86
N GLN A 134 -20.36 -9.93 27.79
CA GLN A 134 -21.79 -9.64 27.61
C GLN A 134 -22.05 -9.00 26.23
N ILE A 135 -21.24 -9.34 25.23
CA ILE A 135 -21.30 -8.75 23.90
C ILE A 135 -22.51 -9.34 23.16
N SER A 136 -23.29 -8.48 22.52
CA SER A 136 -24.42 -8.89 21.68
C SER A 136 -24.33 -8.40 20.24
N ASP A 137 -23.49 -7.39 19.98
CA ASP A 137 -23.21 -6.81 18.66
C ASP A 137 -21.70 -6.87 18.41
N ILE A 138 -21.30 -7.61 17.37
CA ILE A 138 -19.92 -7.77 16.94
C ILE A 138 -19.62 -7.01 15.64
N SER A 139 -20.59 -6.28 15.09
CA SER A 139 -20.40 -5.47 13.89
C SER A 139 -19.21 -4.50 13.90
N PRO A 140 -18.73 -3.97 15.05
CA PRO A 140 -17.54 -3.12 15.06
C PRO A 140 -16.24 -3.83 14.65
N LEU A 141 -16.22 -5.16 14.65
CA LEU A 141 -15.05 -5.95 14.28
C LEU A 141 -14.93 -6.16 12.76
N SER A 142 -15.94 -5.80 11.96
CA SER A 142 -16.03 -6.18 10.55
C SER A 142 -14.91 -5.63 9.66
N SER A 143 -14.35 -4.47 9.99
CA SER A 143 -13.24 -3.83 9.26
C SER A 143 -11.87 -4.37 9.63
N LEU A 144 -11.74 -5.10 10.74
CA LEU A 144 -10.46 -5.60 11.23
C LEU A 144 -9.96 -6.77 10.37
N ASN A 145 -8.66 -7.03 10.42
CA ASN A 145 -8.00 -8.13 9.74
C ASN A 145 -7.44 -9.13 10.76
N LEU A 146 -8.36 -9.78 11.49
CA LEU A 146 -8.02 -10.70 12.56
C LEU A 146 -7.52 -12.04 11.99
N MET A 147 -6.54 -12.63 12.66
CA MET A 147 -6.12 -14.01 12.49
C MET A 147 -6.89 -14.95 13.40
N GLU A 148 -7.12 -14.55 14.65
CA GLU A 148 -7.86 -15.34 15.64
C GLU A 148 -8.85 -14.44 16.39
N LEU A 149 -10.09 -14.91 16.50
CA LEU A 149 -11.16 -14.26 17.25
C LEU A 149 -11.86 -15.28 18.13
N TYR A 150 -11.80 -15.08 19.45
CA TYR A 150 -12.52 -15.90 20.42
C TYR A 150 -13.69 -15.11 21.01
N LEU A 151 -14.90 -15.64 20.84
CA LEU A 151 -16.17 -15.03 21.22
C LEU A 151 -17.06 -15.96 22.04
N ALA A 152 -16.62 -17.20 22.31
CA ALA A 152 -17.42 -18.17 23.05
C ALA A 152 -17.96 -17.58 24.37
N SER A 153 -19.15 -18.04 24.79
CA SER A 153 -19.80 -17.56 26.02
C SER A 153 -20.15 -16.06 26.03
N ASN A 154 -20.52 -15.49 24.87
CA ASN A 154 -21.17 -14.19 24.76
C ASN A 154 -22.61 -14.32 24.25
N PRO A 155 -23.55 -13.44 24.64
CA PRO A 155 -24.92 -13.41 24.12
C PRO A 155 -25.00 -12.78 22.71
N ILE A 156 -24.23 -13.28 21.75
CA ILE A 156 -24.18 -12.77 20.37
C ILE A 156 -25.56 -12.87 19.71
N SER A 157 -26.13 -11.74 19.29
CA SER A 157 -27.41 -11.71 18.60
C SER A 157 -27.32 -12.42 17.24
N LYS A 158 -28.30 -13.27 16.90
CA LYS A 158 -28.40 -13.93 15.58
C LYS A 158 -28.98 -13.00 14.51
N ASN A 159 -28.55 -11.74 14.48
CA ASN A 159 -28.95 -10.78 13.47
C ASN A 159 -28.00 -10.83 12.25
N THR A 160 -28.41 -10.26 11.12
CA THR A 160 -27.64 -10.32 9.87
C THR A 160 -26.25 -9.67 10.02
N ALA A 161 -26.17 -8.52 10.71
CA ALA A 161 -24.92 -7.79 10.90
C ALA A 161 -23.83 -8.63 11.60
N ASN A 162 -24.19 -9.34 12.68
CA ASN A 162 -23.26 -10.24 13.37
C ASN A 162 -22.90 -11.44 12.50
N LYS A 163 -23.89 -12.03 11.80
CA LYS A 163 -23.66 -13.16 10.89
C LYS A 163 -22.62 -12.78 9.84
N ASN A 164 -22.73 -11.61 9.23
CA ASN A 164 -21.84 -11.27 8.14
C ASN A 164 -20.51 -10.67 8.61
N THR A 165 -20.46 -10.13 9.83
CA THR A 165 -19.17 -9.85 10.49
C THR A 165 -18.37 -11.14 10.63
N LEU A 166 -18.99 -12.24 11.07
CA LEU A 166 -18.31 -13.54 11.14
C LEU A 166 -17.88 -14.04 9.75
N LEU A 167 -18.75 -13.93 8.75
CA LEU A 167 -18.42 -14.34 7.38
C LEU A 167 -17.27 -13.52 6.79
N SER A 168 -17.28 -12.20 6.96
CA SER A 168 -16.22 -11.29 6.52
C SER A 168 -14.87 -11.66 7.13
N LEU A 169 -14.85 -11.86 8.45
CA LEU A 169 -13.63 -12.26 9.16
C LEU A 169 -13.16 -13.64 8.71
N GLN A 170 -14.06 -14.61 8.50
CA GLN A 170 -13.72 -15.92 7.94
C GLN A 170 -13.15 -15.83 6.52
N GLN A 171 -13.71 -14.98 5.65
CA GLN A 171 -13.21 -14.76 4.29
C GLN A 171 -11.82 -14.11 4.29
N LYS A 172 -11.56 -13.22 5.25
CA LYS A 172 -10.22 -12.65 5.52
C LYS A 172 -9.23 -13.67 6.10
N GLY A 173 -9.71 -14.86 6.47
CA GLY A 173 -8.90 -15.97 6.97
C GLY A 173 -8.83 -16.07 8.50
N ALA A 174 -9.66 -15.32 9.23
CA ALA A 174 -9.74 -15.40 10.68
C ALA A 174 -10.26 -16.77 11.16
N GLN A 175 -9.59 -17.37 12.13
CA GLN A 175 -10.10 -18.51 12.88
C GLN A 175 -11.04 -18.02 13.97
N ILE A 176 -12.27 -18.54 14.00
CA ILE A 176 -13.31 -18.12 14.95
C ILE A 176 -13.89 -19.33 15.67
N ASP A 177 -14.08 -19.22 16.98
CA ASP A 177 -14.49 -20.30 17.88
C ASP A 177 -16.02 -20.52 18.00
N ILE A 178 -16.84 -19.67 17.37
CA ILE A 178 -18.30 -19.78 17.34
C ILE A 178 -18.85 -20.03 15.93
N LYS A 179 -20.01 -20.70 15.85
CA LYS A 179 -20.82 -20.84 14.62
C LYS A 179 -22.23 -20.33 14.90
N ILE A 180 -22.77 -19.48 14.03
CA ILE A 180 -24.18 -19.07 14.08
C ILE A 180 -24.95 -20.01 13.15
N GLU A 181 -25.83 -20.85 13.70
CA GLU A 181 -26.69 -21.76 12.92
C GLU A 181 -27.78 -20.99 12.14
N ASP A 182 -27.93 -21.32 10.85
CA ASP A 182 -28.99 -20.79 9.99
C ASP A 182 -30.37 -21.25 10.49
N THR A 183 -31.21 -20.29 10.88
CA THR A 183 -32.61 -20.53 11.23
C THR A 183 -33.53 -19.69 10.36
N THR A 184 -33.42 -19.83 9.04
CA THR A 184 -34.52 -19.60 8.09
C THR A 184 -34.19 -20.23 6.74
N THR A 185 -34.88 -21.32 6.40
CA THR A 185 -35.03 -21.79 5.03
C THR A 185 -35.97 -20.85 4.27
N GLU A 186 -35.42 -19.87 3.56
CA GLU A 186 -36.05 -19.41 2.32
C GLU A 186 -35.24 -19.95 1.15
N GLN A 187 -35.90 -20.73 0.31
CA GLN A 187 -35.31 -21.24 -0.91
C GLN A 187 -34.83 -20.08 -1.78
N PRO A 188 -33.70 -20.24 -2.50
CA PRO A 188 -33.33 -19.28 -3.53
C PRO A 188 -34.44 -19.29 -4.59
N SER A 189 -35.16 -18.17 -4.71
CA SER A 189 -36.05 -17.97 -5.84
C SER A 189 -35.22 -18.09 -7.12
N THR A 190 -35.64 -18.98 -8.00
CA THR A 190 -35.13 -19.13 -9.37
C THR A 190 -34.81 -17.78 -10.00
N PRO A 191 -33.60 -17.58 -10.57
CA PRO A 191 -33.31 -16.38 -11.34
C PRO A 191 -34.34 -16.24 -12.46
N PRO A 192 -34.84 -15.04 -12.76
CA PRO A 192 -35.59 -14.84 -13.98
C PRO A 192 -34.72 -15.30 -15.14
N LYS A 193 -35.32 -16.06 -16.06
CA LYS A 193 -34.70 -16.41 -17.34
C LYS A 193 -34.11 -15.12 -17.94
N ALA A 194 -32.80 -15.09 -18.10
CA ALA A 194 -32.10 -14.01 -18.77
C ALA A 194 -32.65 -13.92 -20.21
N GLU A 195 -33.39 -12.85 -20.49
CA GLU A 195 -33.46 -12.33 -21.85
C GLU A 195 -32.05 -11.84 -22.21
N GLU A 196 -31.60 -12.15 -23.43
CA GLU A 196 -30.29 -11.78 -23.96
C GLU A 196 -30.10 -10.26 -24.02
N GLU A 197 -29.79 -9.62 -22.89
CA GLU A 197 -29.22 -8.29 -22.83
C GLU A 197 -27.68 -8.40 -22.73
N THR A 198 -27.01 -7.51 -23.44
CA THR A 198 -25.57 -7.53 -23.74
C THR A 198 -24.69 -7.45 -22.50
N SER A 199 -24.38 -8.57 -21.86
CA SER A 199 -23.40 -8.61 -20.76
C SER A 199 -22.01 -8.25 -21.29
N LEU A 200 -21.36 -7.26 -20.70
CA LEU A 200 -20.01 -6.84 -21.04
C LEU A 200 -18.99 -7.77 -20.39
N LYS A 201 -18.06 -8.30 -21.19
CA LYS A 201 -16.93 -9.06 -20.66
C LYS A 201 -15.76 -8.13 -20.34
N TRP A 202 -15.68 -7.73 -19.07
CA TRP A 202 -14.58 -6.91 -18.56
C TRP A 202 -13.30 -7.73 -18.37
N THR A 203 -12.19 -7.19 -18.88
CA THR A 203 -10.86 -7.76 -18.72
C THR A 203 -9.87 -6.66 -18.37
N LYS A 204 -8.80 -6.99 -17.65
CA LYS A 204 -7.69 -6.06 -17.47
C LYS A 204 -7.05 -5.79 -18.83
N LEU A 205 -6.63 -4.55 -19.07
CA LEU A 205 -5.89 -4.19 -20.27
C LEU A 205 -4.54 -4.92 -20.35
N TYR A 206 -3.93 -5.18 -19.18
CA TYR A 206 -2.65 -5.90 -19.04
C TYR A 206 -2.76 -6.94 -17.89
N PRO A 207 -3.47 -8.06 -18.09
CA PRO A 207 -3.66 -9.07 -17.05
C PRO A 207 -2.34 -9.70 -16.57
N GLU A 208 -1.31 -9.68 -17.41
CA GLU A 208 0.04 -10.13 -17.10
C GLU A 208 0.77 -9.26 -16.07
N LEU A 209 0.29 -8.03 -15.79
CA LEU A 209 0.83 -7.20 -14.72
C LEU A 209 0.42 -7.70 -13.33
N LYS A 210 -0.58 -8.59 -13.25
CA LYS A 210 -1.14 -9.07 -11.98
C LYS A 210 -0.23 -10.06 -11.23
N ASP A 211 0.86 -10.51 -11.84
CA ASP A 211 1.93 -11.28 -11.18
C ASP A 211 3.17 -10.42 -10.88
N ALA A 212 3.06 -9.11 -11.12
CA ALA A 212 4.07 -8.13 -10.77
C ALA A 212 3.72 -7.44 -9.44
N ASP A 213 3.23 -8.21 -8.46
CA ASP A 213 3.63 -8.00 -7.07
C ASP A 213 5.16 -8.20 -7.07
N TYR A 214 5.87 -7.14 -7.45
CA TYR A 214 7.30 -7.14 -7.73
C TYR A 214 8.09 -7.55 -6.46
N HIS A 215 8.30 -8.85 -6.36
CA HIS A 215 9.63 -9.45 -6.28
C HIS A 215 10.52 -9.20 -5.04
N SER A 216 9.96 -8.97 -3.86
CA SER A 216 10.71 -9.19 -2.59
C SER A 216 10.96 -10.68 -2.26
N SER A 217 10.67 -11.59 -3.20
CA SER A 217 10.68 -13.03 -2.94
C SER A 217 12.04 -13.65 -3.20
N GLU A 218 12.70 -14.10 -2.14
CA GLU A 218 13.71 -15.15 -2.22
C GLU A 218 13.21 -16.32 -3.08
N TYR A 219 14.12 -16.94 -3.83
CA TYR A 219 13.82 -18.13 -4.63
C TYR A 219 14.90 -19.19 -4.48
N ALA A 220 14.49 -20.44 -4.60
CA ALA A 220 15.39 -21.57 -4.65
C ALA A 220 15.29 -22.26 -6.01
N TYR A 221 16.44 -22.69 -6.53
CA TYR A 221 16.51 -23.56 -7.70
C TYR A 221 16.85 -24.99 -7.28
N GLY A 222 15.98 -25.92 -7.64
CA GLY A 222 16.07 -27.31 -7.27
C GLY A 222 15.21 -28.16 -8.19
N ASN A 223 15.55 -29.43 -8.41
CA ASN A 223 14.74 -30.32 -9.26
C ASN A 223 14.33 -29.72 -10.63
N LYS A 224 15.19 -28.89 -11.24
CA LYS A 224 14.93 -28.17 -12.50
C LYS A 224 13.74 -27.20 -12.47
N ILE A 225 13.41 -26.66 -11.30
CA ILE A 225 12.36 -25.67 -11.10
C ILE A 225 12.84 -24.59 -10.12
N TYR A 226 12.47 -23.34 -10.41
CA TYR A 226 12.55 -22.21 -9.51
C TYR A 226 11.29 -22.15 -8.68
N VAL A 227 11.43 -21.91 -7.38
CA VAL A 227 10.30 -21.74 -6.46
C VAL A 227 10.53 -20.47 -5.66
N SER A 228 9.54 -19.57 -5.67
CA SER A 228 9.58 -18.35 -4.85
C SER A 228 8.88 -18.55 -3.52
N THR A 229 9.23 -17.73 -2.53
CA THR A 229 8.58 -17.69 -1.21
C THR A 229 7.09 -17.34 -1.25
N GLN A 230 6.63 -16.73 -2.34
CA GLN A 230 5.22 -16.44 -2.58
C GLN A 230 4.48 -17.56 -3.33
N GLY A 231 5.13 -18.69 -3.61
CA GLY A 231 4.48 -19.84 -4.24
C GLY A 231 4.30 -19.72 -5.75
N TYR A 232 5.14 -18.92 -6.40
CA TYR A 232 5.28 -18.97 -7.85
C TYR A 232 6.35 -19.98 -8.22
N THR A 233 6.15 -20.65 -9.36
CA THR A 233 7.15 -21.57 -9.90
C THR A 233 7.50 -21.24 -11.34
N SER A 234 8.73 -21.54 -11.74
CA SER A 234 9.19 -21.38 -13.11
C SER A 234 10.23 -22.42 -13.51
N LYS A 235 10.18 -22.91 -14.75
CA LYS A 235 11.23 -23.81 -15.28
C LYS A 235 12.37 -23.06 -15.96
N ASN A 236 12.08 -21.86 -16.46
CA ASN A 236 12.99 -21.07 -17.27
C ASN A 236 13.28 -19.69 -16.67
N GLY A 237 12.67 -19.36 -15.53
CA GLY A 237 12.88 -18.06 -14.92
C GLY A 237 12.52 -16.91 -15.85
N ILE A 238 11.54 -17.10 -16.76
CA ILE A 238 10.88 -16.05 -17.56
C ILE A 238 9.37 -16.11 -17.28
N ASN A 239 8.80 -17.30 -17.44
CA ASN A 239 7.37 -17.55 -17.25
C ASN A 239 7.15 -18.13 -15.85
N TRP A 240 6.53 -17.36 -14.98
CA TRP A 240 6.13 -17.81 -13.66
C TRP A 240 4.66 -18.24 -13.66
N THR A 241 4.32 -19.18 -12.80
CA THR A 241 2.96 -19.65 -12.61
C THR A 241 2.68 -19.76 -11.12
N LYS A 242 1.61 -19.10 -10.66
CA LYS A 242 1.13 -19.24 -9.28
C LYS A 242 0.73 -20.69 -9.05
N ASN A 243 1.27 -21.31 -8.01
CA ASN A 243 0.87 -22.64 -7.61
C ASN A 243 -0.47 -22.57 -6.86
N PRO A 244 -1.58 -23.12 -7.39
CA PRO A 244 -2.88 -23.06 -6.74
C PRO A 244 -2.92 -23.84 -5.42
N LYS A 245 -2.04 -24.83 -5.25
CA LYS A 245 -1.90 -25.61 -4.00
C LYS A 245 -1.08 -24.91 -2.93
N PHE A 246 -0.47 -23.77 -3.25
CA PHE A 246 0.30 -22.99 -2.28
C PHE A 246 -0.62 -22.33 -1.24
N GLY A 247 -1.90 -22.10 -1.57
CA GLY A 247 -2.92 -21.62 -0.64
C GLY A 247 -2.45 -20.40 0.17
N ASN A 248 -2.57 -20.50 1.50
CA ASN A 248 -2.19 -19.45 2.46
C ASN A 248 -0.77 -19.63 3.03
N ILE A 249 0.08 -20.45 2.42
CA ILE A 249 1.46 -20.62 2.87
C ILE A 249 2.19 -19.27 2.74
N ARG A 250 2.90 -18.87 3.80
CA ARG A 250 3.73 -17.66 3.84
C ARG A 250 5.15 -18.03 4.21
N MET A 251 6.07 -17.93 3.26
CA MET A 251 7.50 -18.15 3.49
C MET A 251 8.22 -16.80 3.47
N ASN A 252 9.25 -16.66 4.30
CA ASN A 252 10.20 -15.56 4.19
C ASN A 252 11.45 -15.99 3.41
N VAL A 253 11.85 -17.25 3.56
CA VAL A 253 13.03 -17.81 2.90
C VAL A 253 12.74 -19.20 2.36
N VAL A 254 13.46 -19.58 1.30
CA VAL A 254 13.38 -20.90 0.68
C VAL A 254 14.77 -21.36 0.22
N ALA A 255 15.12 -22.60 0.51
CA ALA A 255 16.38 -23.22 0.07
C ALA A 255 16.14 -24.56 -0.59
N TRP A 256 17.06 -24.97 -1.47
CA TRP A 256 17.16 -26.33 -1.97
C TRP A 256 18.36 -27.05 -1.36
N GLY A 257 18.13 -28.24 -0.80
CA GLY A 257 19.19 -29.08 -0.27
C GLY A 257 18.67 -30.47 0.07
N LYS A 258 19.56 -31.47 0.12
CA LYS A 258 19.19 -32.87 0.42
C LYS A 258 18.02 -33.41 -0.43
N GLY A 259 17.90 -32.96 -1.68
CA GLY A 259 16.86 -33.41 -2.62
C GLY A 259 15.45 -32.86 -2.34
N LYS A 260 15.32 -31.77 -1.59
CA LYS A 260 14.04 -31.11 -1.32
C LYS A 260 14.20 -29.59 -1.16
N PHE A 261 13.10 -28.89 -1.38
CA PHE A 261 12.89 -27.53 -0.95
C PHE A 261 12.53 -27.48 0.53
N VAL A 262 13.09 -26.50 1.22
CA VAL A 262 12.78 -26.16 2.61
C VAL A 262 12.40 -24.70 2.64
N GLY A 263 11.17 -24.41 3.04
CA GLY A 263 10.65 -23.05 3.21
C GLY A 263 10.45 -22.75 4.69
N LEU A 264 10.88 -21.58 5.14
CA LEU A 264 10.68 -21.11 6.51
C LEU A 264 9.91 -19.79 6.50
N GLY A 265 8.93 -19.64 7.37
CA GLY A 265 8.14 -18.40 7.44
C GLY A 265 6.92 -18.48 8.34
N TYR A 266 6.07 -17.47 8.21
CA TYR A 266 4.90 -17.10 9.03
C TYR A 266 5.09 -17.08 10.55
N ARG A 267 4.46 -16.07 11.17
CA ARG A 267 4.56 -15.71 12.58
C ARG A 267 3.20 -15.93 13.24
N ASP A 268 2.97 -17.13 13.76
CA ASP A 268 1.94 -17.37 14.78
C ASP A 268 2.66 -17.45 16.13
N ASN A 269 2.27 -16.65 17.12
CA ASN A 269 2.72 -16.83 18.51
C ASN A 269 4.26 -16.91 18.73
N GLN A 270 5.06 -16.14 17.98
CA GLN A 270 6.54 -16.15 18.00
C GLN A 270 7.20 -17.47 17.54
N GLU A 271 6.49 -18.27 16.74
CA GLU A 271 7.01 -19.50 16.15
C GLU A 271 7.20 -19.35 14.64
N THR A 272 8.32 -19.85 14.10
CA THR A 272 8.53 -19.98 12.66
C THR A 272 8.06 -21.37 12.21
N LYS A 273 7.19 -21.40 11.19
CA LYS A 273 6.74 -22.63 10.54
C LYS A 273 7.75 -23.11 9.50
N VAL A 274 7.77 -24.43 9.32
CA VAL A 274 8.67 -25.12 8.40
C VAL A 274 7.83 -25.86 7.37
N TRP A 275 8.10 -25.64 6.09
CA TRP A 275 7.47 -26.37 5.00
C TRP A 275 8.53 -27.10 4.18
N ILE A 276 8.16 -28.28 3.68
CA ILE A 276 9.01 -29.09 2.81
C ILE A 276 8.29 -29.44 1.52
N SER A 277 9.05 -29.50 0.43
CA SER A 277 8.54 -29.99 -0.85
C SER A 277 9.63 -30.70 -1.65
N LYS A 278 9.34 -31.85 -2.25
CA LYS A 278 10.30 -32.53 -3.14
C LYS A 278 10.29 -31.96 -4.56
N ASP A 279 9.18 -31.36 -4.97
CA ASP A 279 8.92 -30.93 -6.35
C ASP A 279 8.67 -29.43 -6.50
N GLY A 280 8.61 -28.68 -5.40
CA GLY A 280 8.33 -27.24 -5.39
C GLY A 280 6.84 -26.89 -5.55
N LEU A 281 5.99 -27.89 -5.75
CA LEU A 281 4.56 -27.74 -6.04
C LEU A 281 3.68 -28.26 -4.91
N ASN A 282 4.03 -29.41 -4.35
CA ASN A 282 3.30 -30.02 -3.24
C ASN A 282 4.09 -29.76 -1.96
N TRP A 283 3.55 -28.90 -1.11
CA TRP A 283 4.16 -28.49 0.15
C TRP A 283 3.47 -29.17 1.33
N THR A 284 4.27 -29.59 2.30
CA THR A 284 3.80 -30.17 3.56
C THR A 284 4.38 -29.35 4.70
N GLU A 285 3.50 -28.86 5.58
CA GLU A 285 3.91 -28.23 6.84
C GLU A 285 4.46 -29.29 7.79
N ASN A 286 5.59 -29.00 8.41
CA ASN A 286 6.15 -29.84 9.46
C ASN A 286 5.44 -29.57 10.79
N THR A 287 5.24 -30.62 11.59
CA THR A 287 4.59 -30.50 12.90
C THR A 287 5.50 -29.88 13.97
N GLU A 288 6.82 -30.04 13.82
CA GLU A 288 7.80 -29.39 14.70
C GLU A 288 8.06 -27.96 14.22
N LYS A 289 7.77 -26.99 15.09
CA LYS A 289 7.96 -25.55 14.85
C LYS A 289 9.27 -25.05 15.46
N ILE A 290 9.83 -23.97 14.91
CA ILE A 290 11.00 -23.30 15.48
C ILE A 290 10.53 -22.26 16.50
N LYS A 291 10.72 -22.55 17.79
CA LYS A 291 10.40 -21.66 18.90
C LYS A 291 11.34 -20.46 18.91
N HIS A 292 10.89 -19.30 19.40
CA HIS A 292 11.67 -18.07 19.65
C HIS A 292 12.35 -17.40 18.44
N SER A 293 12.43 -18.05 17.29
CA SER A 293 12.90 -17.42 16.05
C SER A 293 11.75 -16.76 15.29
N THR A 294 11.85 -15.45 15.04
CA THR A 294 10.94 -14.71 14.14
C THR A 294 11.72 -13.89 13.14
N GLY A 295 11.17 -13.72 11.92
CA GLY A 295 11.78 -12.83 10.92
C GLY A 295 13.08 -13.37 10.33
N LEU A 296 13.13 -14.67 10.01
CA LEU A 296 14.23 -15.22 9.22
C LEU A 296 14.31 -14.51 7.87
N SER A 297 15.50 -14.00 7.57
CA SER A 297 15.80 -13.14 6.43
C SER A 297 16.55 -13.88 5.33
N ASP A 298 17.40 -14.86 5.68
CA ASP A 298 18.18 -15.61 4.69
C ASP A 298 18.56 -17.03 5.17
N ILE A 299 18.94 -17.92 4.24
CA ILE A 299 19.27 -19.33 4.48
C ILE A 299 20.38 -19.84 3.54
N ALA A 300 21.39 -20.49 4.12
CA ALA A 300 22.48 -21.14 3.39
C ALA A 300 22.52 -22.65 3.64
N PHE A 301 22.92 -23.42 2.64
CA PHE A 301 23.16 -24.86 2.73
C PHE A 301 24.58 -25.21 2.31
N ASN A 302 25.33 -25.90 3.18
CA ASN A 302 26.73 -26.25 2.89
C ASN A 302 26.94 -27.65 2.28
N GLY A 303 25.86 -28.33 1.86
CA GLY A 303 25.90 -29.74 1.45
C GLY A 303 25.57 -30.73 2.57
N THR A 304 25.71 -30.32 3.83
CA THR A 304 25.43 -31.14 5.01
C THR A 304 24.37 -30.56 5.93
N ARG A 305 24.38 -29.24 6.14
CA ARG A 305 23.56 -28.51 7.11
C ARG A 305 23.00 -27.25 6.48
N PHE A 306 21.73 -27.00 6.75
CA PHE A 306 21.04 -25.74 6.54
C PHE A 306 21.29 -24.83 7.74
N VAL A 307 21.52 -23.55 7.46
CA VAL A 307 21.65 -22.50 8.46
C VAL A 307 20.80 -21.33 8.00
N ALA A 308 19.81 -20.94 8.78
CA ALA A 308 19.00 -19.75 8.52
C ALA A 308 19.27 -18.68 9.58
N VAL A 309 19.22 -17.42 9.15
CA VAL A 309 19.49 -16.25 9.98
C VAL A 309 18.34 -15.26 9.91
N GLY A 310 18.20 -14.43 10.93
CA GLY A 310 17.15 -13.42 10.98
C GLY A 310 17.22 -12.58 12.23
N GLY A 311 16.10 -11.98 12.60
CA GLY A 311 16.01 -11.20 13.83
C GLY A 311 14.85 -10.23 13.86
N HIS A 312 14.86 -9.46 14.94
CA HIS A 312 14.11 -8.23 15.13
C HIS A 312 15.05 -7.29 15.88
N ASN A 313 14.90 -5.96 15.74
CA ASN A 313 15.95 -4.96 16.01
C ASN A 313 16.76 -5.09 17.33
N THR A 314 16.28 -5.89 18.28
CA THR A 314 16.85 -6.23 19.58
C THR A 314 17.58 -7.59 19.67
N ALA A 315 17.47 -8.51 18.70
CA ALA A 315 18.14 -9.82 18.68
C ALA A 315 18.35 -10.41 17.27
N GLY A 316 19.52 -11.03 17.06
CA GLY A 316 19.87 -11.76 15.83
C GLY A 316 19.76 -13.27 16.02
N TYR A 317 18.91 -13.93 15.24
CA TYR A 317 18.64 -15.36 15.35
C TYR A 317 19.47 -16.19 14.38
N ILE A 318 19.91 -17.36 14.82
CA ILE A 318 20.53 -18.39 13.99
C ILE A 318 19.88 -19.72 14.30
N VAL A 319 19.43 -20.43 13.28
CA VAL A 319 18.80 -21.75 13.40
C VAL A 319 19.42 -22.72 12.41
N THR A 320 19.58 -23.98 12.80
CA THR A 320 20.27 -24.99 11.98
C THR A 320 19.48 -26.27 11.84
N SER A 321 19.64 -26.95 10.71
CA SER A 321 19.08 -28.28 10.49
C SER A 321 19.94 -29.12 9.55
N GLU A 322 20.18 -30.39 9.87
CA GLU A 322 20.89 -31.35 8.99
C GLU A 322 19.97 -31.98 7.94
N ASP A 323 18.67 -32.07 8.25
CA ASP A 323 17.67 -32.72 7.42
C ASP A 323 16.66 -31.75 6.81
N GLY A 324 16.65 -30.47 7.19
CA GLY A 324 15.68 -29.46 6.74
C GLY A 324 14.27 -29.62 7.33
N VAL A 325 14.10 -30.50 8.32
CA VAL A 325 12.82 -30.77 9.01
C VAL A 325 12.96 -30.39 10.48
N LYS A 326 13.96 -30.93 11.17
CA LYS A 326 14.21 -30.64 12.58
C LYS A 326 15.19 -29.50 12.71
N TRP A 327 14.76 -28.43 13.37
CA TRP A 327 15.54 -27.21 13.51
C TRP A 327 15.93 -26.97 14.96
N THR A 328 17.13 -26.42 15.15
CA THR A 328 17.66 -26.09 16.48
C THR A 328 18.20 -24.67 16.47
N GLU A 329 17.78 -23.87 17.43
CA GLU A 329 18.31 -22.53 17.65
C GLU A 329 19.76 -22.57 18.14
N ARG A 330 20.54 -21.57 17.72
CA ARG A 330 21.94 -21.40 18.07
C ARG A 330 22.16 -20.00 18.64
N THR A 331 23.01 -19.92 19.65
CA THR A 331 23.41 -18.65 20.24
C THR A 331 24.28 -17.86 19.27
N SER A 332 23.83 -16.68 18.87
CA SER A 332 24.58 -15.74 18.02
C SER A 332 25.37 -14.70 18.84
N ASN A 333 24.86 -14.35 20.03
CA ASN A 333 25.28 -13.18 20.84
C ASN A 333 25.13 -11.82 20.12
N ILE A 334 24.34 -11.75 19.05
CA ILE A 334 24.06 -10.53 18.30
C ILE A 334 22.75 -9.92 18.79
N LYS A 335 22.77 -8.62 19.11
CA LYS A 335 21.64 -7.84 19.66
C LYS A 335 20.94 -6.98 18.61
N THR A 336 20.94 -7.43 17.36
CA THR A 336 20.35 -6.75 16.20
C THR A 336 20.10 -7.77 15.08
N ASP A 337 19.32 -7.42 14.07
CA ASP A 337 18.94 -8.30 12.97
C ASP A 337 20.15 -8.84 12.22
N LEU A 338 20.16 -10.14 11.95
CA LEU A 338 20.95 -10.72 10.87
C LEU A 338 20.13 -10.71 9.59
N LYS A 339 20.72 -10.27 8.49
CA LYS A 339 20.05 -10.05 7.19
C LYS A 339 20.47 -11.05 6.13
N GLY A 340 21.77 -11.38 6.06
CA GLY A 340 22.32 -12.26 5.02
C GLY A 340 23.26 -13.32 5.58
N ILE A 341 23.33 -14.47 4.91
CA ILE A 341 24.24 -15.58 5.21
C ILE A 341 24.79 -16.24 3.95
N ALA A 342 26.11 -16.47 3.91
CA ALA A 342 26.75 -17.21 2.84
C ALA A 342 27.60 -18.36 3.37
N TRP A 343 27.65 -19.46 2.61
CA TRP A 343 28.62 -20.54 2.81
C TRP A 343 29.69 -20.51 1.73
N GLY A 344 30.96 -20.53 2.14
CA GLY A 344 32.08 -20.46 1.23
C GLY A 344 33.40 -20.81 1.87
N ASN A 345 34.32 -21.41 1.11
CA ASN A 345 35.67 -21.72 1.59
C ASN A 345 35.71 -22.43 2.97
N GLY A 346 34.74 -23.33 3.21
CA GLY A 346 34.62 -24.07 4.47
C GLY A 346 34.10 -23.27 5.67
N THR A 347 33.49 -22.10 5.47
CA THR A 347 33.01 -21.21 6.53
C THR A 347 31.65 -20.60 6.17
N PHE A 348 30.72 -20.60 7.13
CA PHE A 348 29.53 -19.75 7.12
C PHE A 348 29.89 -18.35 7.59
N VAL A 349 29.32 -17.35 6.95
CA VAL A 349 29.41 -15.95 7.33
C VAL A 349 28.00 -15.39 7.37
N ALA A 350 27.59 -14.82 8.51
CA ALA A 350 26.34 -14.07 8.62
C ALA A 350 26.62 -12.61 9.00
N LEU A 351 25.80 -11.70 8.47
CA LEU A 351 25.89 -10.25 8.66
C LEU A 351 24.51 -9.62 8.92
N GLY A 352 24.48 -8.35 9.32
CA GLY A 352 23.23 -7.72 9.79
C GLY A 352 23.19 -6.20 9.84
N TYR A 353 22.13 -5.66 10.45
CA TYR A 353 21.71 -4.25 10.37
C TYR A 353 22.68 -3.24 11.01
N LYS A 354 23.69 -3.69 11.76
CA LYS A 354 24.74 -2.82 12.28
C LYS A 354 26.09 -3.39 11.88
N GLY A 355 27.08 -2.52 11.63
CA GLY A 355 28.45 -2.92 11.28
C GLY A 355 29.10 -3.91 12.25
N THR A 356 28.59 -4.01 13.48
CA THR A 356 29.06 -4.96 14.49
C THR A 356 28.40 -6.36 14.44
N ALA A 357 27.48 -6.61 13.50
CA ALA A 357 26.68 -7.83 13.40
C ALA A 357 27.30 -8.91 12.48
N PHE A 358 28.64 -9.03 12.44
CA PHE A 358 29.32 -10.06 11.66
C PHE A 358 29.70 -11.25 12.53
N VAL A 359 29.32 -12.45 12.10
CA VAL A 359 29.69 -13.72 12.75
C VAL A 359 30.11 -14.76 11.74
N VAL A 360 31.04 -15.62 12.14
CA VAL A 360 31.53 -16.74 11.32
C VAL A 360 31.43 -18.06 12.05
N SER A 361 31.25 -19.14 11.30
CA SER A 361 31.23 -20.49 11.82
C SER A 361 31.71 -21.52 10.80
N LYS A 362 32.59 -22.44 11.20
CA LYS A 362 33.03 -23.54 10.33
C LYS A 362 32.00 -24.67 10.25
N ASP A 363 31.24 -24.86 11.32
CA ASP A 363 30.25 -25.92 11.43
C ASP A 363 28.82 -25.38 11.30
N GLY A 364 28.55 -24.11 11.56
CA GLY A 364 27.21 -23.53 11.66
C GLY A 364 26.59 -23.69 13.05
N LEU A 365 27.28 -24.34 14.00
CA LEU A 365 26.82 -24.55 15.38
C LEU A 365 27.44 -23.53 16.33
N THR A 366 28.75 -23.29 16.18
CA THR A 366 29.52 -22.42 17.04
C THR A 366 29.91 -21.14 16.30
N TRP A 367 29.43 -20.01 16.80
CA TRP A 367 29.57 -18.72 16.11
C TRP A 367 30.54 -17.82 16.84
N LYS A 368 31.40 -17.16 16.07
CA LYS A 368 32.37 -16.18 16.58
C LYS A 368 32.15 -14.85 15.90
N ARG A 369 32.10 -13.78 16.69
CA ARG A 369 32.01 -12.42 16.18
C ARG A 369 33.29 -12.04 15.44
N VAL A 370 33.13 -11.29 14.35
CA VAL A 370 34.22 -10.75 13.53
C VAL A 370 34.12 -9.23 13.53
N THR A 371 35.27 -8.57 13.65
CA THR A 371 35.36 -7.11 13.50
C THR A 371 35.58 -6.77 12.03
N VAL A 372 34.84 -5.78 11.54
CA VAL A 372 34.87 -5.34 10.14
C VAL A 372 35.08 -3.83 10.04
N PRO A 373 35.67 -3.33 8.93
CA PRO A 373 35.94 -1.91 8.72
C PRO A 373 34.71 -1.14 8.23
N VAL A 374 33.64 -1.12 9.02
CA VAL A 374 32.39 -0.39 8.75
C VAL A 374 31.97 0.44 9.96
N LYS A 375 31.20 1.50 9.72
CA LYS A 375 30.57 2.27 10.78
C LYS A 375 29.42 1.46 11.40
N ASP A 376 29.18 1.67 12.68
CA ASP A 376 28.19 0.90 13.46
C ASP A 376 26.73 1.17 13.03
N ASP A 377 26.46 2.33 12.42
CA ASP A 377 25.16 2.76 11.92
C ASP A 377 24.83 2.28 10.50
N ASN A 378 25.81 1.72 9.77
CA ASN A 378 25.56 1.19 8.44
C ASN A 378 24.90 -0.19 8.51
N GLY A 379 23.75 -0.33 7.87
CA GLY A 379 23.08 -1.61 7.65
C GLY A 379 23.78 -2.45 6.59
N MET A 380 24.06 -3.72 6.89
CA MET A 380 24.45 -4.70 5.88
C MET A 380 23.25 -5.52 5.46
N TRP A 381 23.05 -5.64 4.15
CA TRP A 381 21.82 -6.18 3.57
C TRP A 381 22.01 -7.58 3.01
N ASP A 382 23.11 -7.84 2.30
CA ASP A 382 23.30 -9.10 1.57
C ASP A 382 24.79 -9.50 1.48
N ILE A 383 25.02 -10.81 1.31
CA ILE A 383 26.34 -11.42 1.18
C ILE A 383 26.29 -12.61 0.21
N HIS A 384 27.30 -12.69 -0.66
CA HIS A 384 27.45 -13.83 -1.56
C HIS A 384 28.88 -14.37 -1.56
N PHE A 385 29.01 -15.70 -1.67
CA PHE A 385 30.31 -16.34 -1.91
C PHE A 385 30.37 -16.94 -3.31
N ALA A 386 31.31 -16.47 -4.11
CA ALA A 386 31.63 -17.04 -5.41
C ALA A 386 33.01 -16.58 -5.89
N GLY A 387 33.55 -17.19 -6.95
CA GLY A 387 34.90 -16.84 -7.44
C GLY A 387 36.02 -16.97 -6.39
N GLY A 388 35.78 -17.75 -5.32
CA GLY A 388 36.68 -17.91 -4.19
C GLY A 388 36.76 -16.70 -3.24
N SER A 389 35.77 -15.79 -3.24
CA SER A 389 35.67 -14.66 -2.30
C SER A 389 34.24 -14.50 -1.79
N PHE A 390 34.10 -13.96 -0.58
CA PHE A 390 32.89 -13.32 -0.10
C PHE A 390 32.83 -11.87 -0.56
N VAL A 391 31.64 -11.42 -0.95
CA VAL A 391 31.30 -10.01 -1.16
C VAL A 391 30.10 -9.70 -0.26
N ALA A 392 30.24 -8.71 0.61
CA ALA A 392 29.19 -8.22 1.50
C ALA A 392 28.86 -6.77 1.15
N ILE A 393 27.58 -6.43 1.13
CA ILE A 393 27.09 -5.13 0.70
C ILE A 393 26.09 -4.53 1.69
N GLY A 394 25.99 -3.21 1.69
CA GLY A 394 25.15 -2.48 2.63
C GLY A 394 25.00 -1.00 2.30
N ASP A 395 24.54 -0.24 3.28
CA ASP A 395 24.40 1.21 3.21
C ASP A 395 25.75 1.87 2.93
N SER A 396 25.94 2.40 1.72
CA SER A 396 27.20 3.01 1.29
C SER A 396 28.43 2.13 1.55
N THR A 397 28.26 0.81 1.56
CA THR A 397 29.28 -0.15 1.99
C THR A 397 29.43 -1.29 0.99
N LEU A 398 30.69 -1.60 0.66
CA LEU A 398 31.07 -2.81 -0.07
C LEU A 398 32.34 -3.41 0.55
N LEU A 399 32.29 -4.67 0.96
CA LEU A 399 33.39 -5.38 1.58
C LEU A 399 33.71 -6.68 0.84
N THR A 400 34.98 -7.08 0.85
CA THR A 400 35.42 -8.39 0.34
C THR A 400 36.23 -9.17 1.37
N SER A 401 36.12 -10.50 1.31
CA SER A 401 36.93 -11.40 2.13
C SER A 401 37.22 -12.72 1.40
N LYS A 402 38.34 -13.37 1.73
CA LYS A 402 38.64 -14.74 1.26
C LYS A 402 38.22 -15.81 2.26
N ASP A 403 38.16 -15.46 3.54
CA ASP A 403 37.99 -16.39 4.67
C ASP A 403 36.77 -16.07 5.55
N GLY A 404 36.09 -14.95 5.29
CA GLY A 404 34.96 -14.46 6.08
C GLY A 404 35.35 -13.80 7.40
N ALA A 405 36.64 -13.86 7.79
CA ALA A 405 37.16 -13.35 9.06
C ALA A 405 37.94 -12.05 8.88
N LYS A 406 38.64 -11.88 7.75
CA LYS A 406 39.40 -10.66 7.43
C LYS A 406 38.74 -9.97 6.25
N TRP A 407 38.30 -8.74 6.48
CA TRP A 407 37.54 -7.96 5.51
C TRP A 407 38.33 -6.76 5.02
N THR A 408 38.17 -6.44 3.74
CA THR A 408 38.73 -5.24 3.10
C THR A 408 37.60 -4.42 2.51
N SER A 409 37.55 -3.13 2.88
CA SER A 409 36.62 -2.18 2.27
C SER A 409 36.99 -1.90 0.81
N VAL A 410 35.98 -1.79 -0.02
CA VAL A 410 36.07 -1.40 -1.42
C VAL A 410 35.26 -0.11 -1.60
N ALA A 411 35.67 0.74 -2.55
CA ALA A 411 34.95 1.96 -2.84
C ALA A 411 33.49 1.65 -3.23
N SER A 412 32.55 2.24 -2.49
CA SER A 412 31.10 2.06 -2.67
C SER A 412 30.45 3.23 -3.44
N ASP A 413 31.21 4.29 -3.72
CA ASP A 413 30.75 5.51 -4.40
C ASP A 413 29.50 6.17 -3.77
N GLY A 414 29.27 5.96 -2.47
CA GLY A 414 28.08 6.47 -1.75
C GLY A 414 26.75 5.82 -2.16
N ILE A 415 26.80 4.66 -2.82
CA ILE A 415 25.62 3.90 -3.26
C ILE A 415 25.12 3.01 -2.13
N PHE A 416 23.81 2.99 -1.90
CA PHE A 416 23.11 2.06 -1.01
C PHE A 416 22.89 0.75 -1.76
N TRP A 417 23.65 -0.29 -1.42
CA TRP A 417 23.57 -1.58 -2.10
C TRP A 417 22.59 -2.51 -1.41
N ASP A 418 21.75 -3.20 -2.20
CA ASP A 418 20.68 -4.07 -1.70
C ASP A 418 20.99 -5.56 -1.95
N ARG A 419 21.41 -5.91 -3.18
CA ARG A 419 21.57 -7.32 -3.61
C ARG A 419 22.91 -7.62 -4.25
N VAL A 420 23.46 -8.80 -3.93
CA VAL A 420 24.67 -9.35 -4.53
C VAL A 420 24.48 -10.82 -4.93
N ILE A 421 24.77 -11.13 -6.19
CA ILE A 421 24.66 -12.48 -6.71
C ILE A 421 25.82 -12.85 -7.63
N TRP A 422 25.95 -14.14 -7.95
CA TRP A 422 26.88 -14.61 -8.95
C TRP A 422 26.22 -14.88 -10.30
N VAL A 423 26.75 -14.26 -11.35
CA VAL A 423 26.30 -14.40 -12.73
C VAL A 423 27.50 -14.85 -13.56
N LYS A 424 27.47 -16.06 -14.09
CA LYS A 424 28.51 -16.67 -14.95
C LYS A 424 29.87 -16.80 -14.27
N ASP A 425 30.64 -15.72 -14.29
CA ASP A 425 32.03 -15.65 -13.85
C ASP A 425 32.32 -14.37 -13.05
N ARG A 426 31.27 -13.72 -12.53
CA ARG A 426 31.32 -12.39 -11.92
C ARG A 426 30.20 -12.21 -10.90
N PHE A 427 30.49 -11.39 -9.90
CA PHE A 427 29.50 -10.76 -9.06
C PHE A 427 28.71 -9.76 -9.89
N PHE A 428 27.43 -9.67 -9.56
CA PHE A 428 26.51 -8.68 -10.07
C PHE A 428 25.76 -8.09 -8.88
N ILE A 429 25.80 -6.76 -8.76
CA ILE A 429 25.22 -6.04 -7.62
C ILE A 429 24.24 -4.98 -8.10
N GLU A 430 23.23 -4.75 -7.28
CA GLU A 430 22.23 -3.71 -7.42
C GLU A 430 22.17 -2.85 -6.17
N GLY A 431 21.99 -1.56 -6.41
CA GLY A 431 21.78 -0.58 -5.37
C GLY A 431 21.19 0.70 -5.94
N PHE A 432 21.10 1.72 -5.10
CA PHE A 432 20.57 3.00 -5.49
C PHE A 432 21.33 4.18 -4.88
N LYS A 433 21.20 5.33 -5.52
CA LYS A 433 21.69 6.61 -4.99
C LYS A 433 20.64 7.70 -5.20
N TYR A 434 20.67 8.70 -4.35
CA TYR A 434 19.83 9.89 -4.52
C TYR A 434 20.44 10.81 -5.58
N ALA A 435 19.59 11.35 -6.46
CA ALA A 435 19.96 12.44 -7.37
C ALA A 435 20.23 13.73 -6.57
N ASP A 436 20.92 14.70 -7.19
CA ASP A 436 21.34 15.94 -6.52
C ASP A 436 20.17 16.75 -5.93
N ASN A 437 18.96 16.60 -6.49
CA ASN A 437 17.74 17.24 -6.00
C ASN A 437 17.12 16.54 -4.77
N LYS A 438 17.66 15.38 -4.36
CA LYS A 438 17.16 14.48 -3.29
C LYS A 438 15.70 14.04 -3.43
N LYS A 439 15.10 14.25 -4.60
CA LYS A 439 13.71 13.87 -4.92
C LYS A 439 13.64 12.65 -5.82
N GLU A 440 14.77 12.26 -6.41
CA GLU A 440 14.87 11.12 -7.29
C GLU A 440 15.89 10.10 -6.78
N THR A 441 15.58 8.83 -7.04
CA THR A 441 16.48 7.72 -6.81
C THR A 441 16.93 7.18 -8.17
N ILE A 442 18.22 6.88 -8.27
CA ILE A 442 18.85 6.31 -9.46
C ILE A 442 19.34 4.91 -9.10
N VAL A 443 18.82 3.91 -9.81
CA VAL A 443 19.32 2.53 -9.69
C VAL A 443 20.65 2.40 -10.36
N VAL A 444 21.55 1.70 -9.69
CA VAL A 444 22.89 1.42 -10.18
C VAL A 444 23.11 -0.07 -10.15
N PHE A 445 23.59 -0.58 -11.28
CA PHE A 445 24.02 -1.96 -11.45
C PHE A 445 25.51 -2.00 -11.73
N LYS A 446 26.25 -2.85 -11.03
CA LYS A 446 27.67 -3.06 -11.29
C LYS A 446 28.02 -4.54 -11.34
N THR A 447 29.14 -4.85 -11.99
CA THR A 447 29.68 -6.20 -12.04
C THR A 447 31.18 -6.25 -11.75
N SER A 448 31.63 -7.34 -11.16
CA SER A 448 33.03 -7.56 -10.82
C SER A 448 33.41 -9.04 -10.86
N LYS A 449 34.59 -9.38 -11.40
CA LYS A 449 35.09 -10.77 -11.35
C LYS A 449 35.69 -11.15 -10.00
N ASP A 450 36.21 -10.18 -9.26
CA ASP A 450 37.02 -10.36 -8.06
C ASP A 450 36.38 -9.78 -6.79
N GLY A 451 35.26 -9.06 -6.94
CA GLY A 451 34.56 -8.32 -5.88
C GLY A 451 35.22 -6.98 -5.52
N LYS A 452 36.35 -6.64 -6.16
CA LYS A 452 37.17 -5.47 -5.83
C LYS A 452 37.11 -4.42 -6.93
N THR A 453 37.23 -4.86 -8.18
CA THR A 453 37.20 -3.99 -9.34
C THR A 453 35.83 -4.06 -9.99
N TRP A 454 35.05 -2.99 -9.85
CA TRP A 454 33.68 -2.93 -10.33
C TRP A 454 33.58 -2.15 -11.64
N LYS A 455 32.71 -2.62 -12.54
CA LYS A 455 32.43 -2.00 -13.84
C LYS A 455 30.93 -1.85 -14.04
N ASP A 456 30.54 -0.83 -14.78
CA ASP A 456 29.15 -0.66 -15.20
C ASP A 456 28.74 -1.76 -16.18
N ILE A 457 27.46 -2.08 -16.18
CA ILE A 457 26.83 -2.95 -17.16
C ILE A 457 26.11 -2.13 -18.24
N THR A 458 25.69 -2.79 -19.32
CA THR A 458 24.96 -2.15 -20.43
C THR A 458 23.61 -2.79 -20.65
N GLY A 459 22.62 -1.99 -21.05
CA GLY A 459 21.31 -2.46 -21.51
C GLY A 459 20.27 -2.77 -20.44
N LEU A 460 20.61 -2.68 -19.14
CA LEU A 460 19.64 -2.51 -18.05
C LEU A 460 19.36 -1.03 -17.71
N GLY A 461 20.31 -0.14 -18.03
CA GLY A 461 20.22 1.31 -17.83
C GLY A 461 20.16 1.73 -16.35
N PRO A 462 20.61 2.95 -15.99
CA PRO A 462 20.15 3.55 -14.75
C PRO A 462 18.65 3.82 -14.87
N LEU A 463 17.87 3.32 -13.91
CA LEU A 463 16.44 3.59 -13.83
C LEU A 463 16.26 4.80 -12.91
N THR A 464 15.60 5.85 -13.40
CA THR A 464 15.28 7.06 -12.60
C THR A 464 13.84 6.97 -12.09
N THR A 465 13.61 7.46 -10.87
CA THR A 465 12.25 7.54 -10.28
C THR A 465 11.36 8.63 -10.89
N GLU A 466 11.77 9.36 -11.94
CA GLU A 466 10.79 10.10 -12.75
C GLU A 466 9.70 9.17 -13.32
N HIS A 467 9.96 7.86 -13.38
CA HIS A 467 8.96 6.86 -13.74
C HIS A 467 8.08 6.37 -12.58
N TYR A 468 8.39 6.71 -11.32
CA TYR A 468 7.88 5.98 -10.16
C TYR A 468 7.70 6.89 -8.94
N GLY A 469 6.48 6.96 -8.41
CA GLY A 469 6.17 7.72 -7.20
C GLY A 469 6.99 7.32 -5.97
N THR A 470 6.80 8.08 -4.90
CA THR A 470 7.52 8.05 -3.61
C THR A 470 7.52 6.71 -2.86
N TYR A 471 6.91 5.66 -3.40
CA TYR A 471 7.18 4.32 -2.94
C TYR A 471 8.56 3.94 -3.46
N GLY A 472 9.55 4.02 -2.56
CA GLY A 472 10.93 3.62 -2.80
C GLY A 472 10.92 2.41 -3.72
N ALA A 473 11.50 2.57 -4.90
CA ALA A 473 11.57 1.48 -5.84
C ALA A 473 12.51 0.45 -5.20
N TYR A 474 11.90 -0.53 -4.54
CA TYR A 474 12.54 -1.70 -4.00
C TYR A 474 12.87 -2.58 -5.20
N TYR A 475 13.92 -2.19 -5.91
CA TYR A 475 14.44 -3.03 -6.96
C TYR A 475 15.03 -4.24 -6.27
N HIS A 476 14.38 -5.37 -6.45
CA HIS A 476 14.87 -6.63 -5.97
C HIS A 476 15.44 -7.39 -7.16
N LEU A 477 16.77 -7.47 -7.20
CA LEU A 477 17.47 -8.20 -8.22
C LEU A 477 17.20 -9.71 -8.14
N ASN A 478 16.18 -10.17 -8.83
CA ASN A 478 15.94 -11.60 -8.98
C ASN A 478 16.54 -12.09 -10.30
N THR A 479 17.82 -12.44 -10.30
CA THR A 479 18.44 -13.04 -11.49
C THR A 479 18.51 -14.56 -11.40
N VAL A 480 17.80 -15.20 -12.31
CA VAL A 480 17.75 -16.65 -12.47
C VAL A 480 18.51 -17.08 -13.72
N HIS A 481 18.79 -18.37 -13.87
CA HIS A 481 19.42 -18.93 -15.07
C HIS A 481 18.49 -19.93 -15.77
N ASP A 482 18.14 -19.68 -17.03
CA ASP A 482 17.15 -20.49 -17.78
C ASP A 482 17.73 -21.78 -18.39
N GLY A 483 19.01 -22.06 -18.15
CA GLY A 483 19.77 -23.14 -18.76
C GLY A 483 20.55 -22.73 -20.01
N LYS A 484 20.34 -21.52 -20.53
CA LYS A 484 21.07 -20.92 -21.67
C LYS A 484 21.67 -19.56 -21.31
N GLN A 485 20.97 -18.77 -20.51
CA GLN A 485 21.29 -17.39 -20.19
C GLN A 485 20.72 -17.00 -18.82
N TYR A 486 21.20 -15.87 -18.32
CA TYR A 486 20.68 -15.23 -17.12
C TYR A 486 19.47 -14.38 -17.48
N VAL A 487 18.48 -14.37 -16.61
CA VAL A 487 17.25 -13.61 -16.73
C VAL A 487 17.10 -12.79 -15.46
N THR A 488 16.97 -11.48 -15.57
CA THR A 488 16.65 -10.61 -14.45
C THR A 488 15.35 -9.86 -14.72
N TYR A 489 14.68 -9.51 -13.63
CA TYR A 489 13.39 -8.83 -13.61
C TYR A 489 13.58 -7.43 -13.03
N THR A 490 12.97 -6.45 -13.67
CA THR A 490 12.89 -5.08 -13.16
C THR A 490 11.49 -4.53 -13.43
N ASP A 491 11.16 -3.40 -12.80
CA ASP A 491 9.85 -2.75 -12.96
C ASP A 491 9.53 -2.33 -14.41
N ILE A 492 10.56 -2.17 -15.25
CA ILE A 492 10.40 -1.84 -16.67
C ILE A 492 10.36 -3.07 -17.58
N GLY A 493 10.69 -4.27 -17.08
CA GLY A 493 10.66 -5.46 -17.91
C GLY A 493 11.56 -6.61 -17.51
N ILE A 494 11.62 -7.59 -18.41
CA ILE A 494 12.49 -8.76 -18.28
C ILE A 494 13.70 -8.57 -19.18
N PHE A 495 14.88 -8.78 -18.62
CA PHE A 495 16.17 -8.63 -19.29
C PHE A 495 16.93 -9.94 -19.26
N ILE A 496 17.68 -10.21 -20.32
CA ILE A 496 18.50 -11.41 -20.43
C ILE A 496 19.96 -11.07 -20.70
N SER A 497 20.87 -11.93 -20.24
CA SER A 497 22.30 -11.82 -20.52
C SER A 497 22.98 -13.19 -20.57
N THR A 498 23.87 -13.40 -21.53
CA THR A 498 24.74 -14.59 -21.61
C THR A 498 26.13 -14.37 -21.00
N ASP A 499 26.45 -13.13 -20.60
CA ASP A 499 27.77 -12.74 -20.12
C ASP A 499 27.78 -11.97 -18.79
N GLY A 500 26.60 -11.57 -18.28
CA GLY A 500 26.43 -10.78 -17.07
C GLY A 500 26.88 -9.32 -17.19
N VAL A 501 27.18 -8.85 -18.40
CA VAL A 501 27.66 -7.48 -18.69
C VAL A 501 26.71 -6.75 -19.61
N LYS A 502 26.26 -7.44 -20.67
CA LYS A 502 25.35 -6.93 -21.67
C LYS A 502 23.99 -7.55 -21.45
N TRP A 503 23.02 -6.70 -21.13
CA TRP A 503 21.66 -7.10 -20.90
C TRP A 503 20.78 -6.63 -22.04
N LYS A 504 19.83 -7.47 -22.44
CA LYS A 504 18.87 -7.17 -23.49
C LYS A 504 17.47 -7.30 -22.93
N GLN A 505 16.68 -6.24 -23.03
CA GLN A 505 15.25 -6.31 -22.72
C GLN A 505 14.55 -7.22 -23.73
N ILE A 506 13.85 -8.24 -23.24
CA ILE A 506 13.05 -9.16 -24.07
C ILE A 506 11.56 -9.01 -23.88
N LYS A 507 11.14 -8.42 -22.76
CA LYS A 507 9.74 -8.11 -22.48
C LYS A 507 9.69 -6.73 -21.84
N LYS A 508 8.95 -5.80 -22.45
CA LYS A 508 8.55 -4.57 -21.77
C LYS A 508 7.39 -4.91 -20.85
N VAL A 509 7.47 -4.47 -19.61
CA VAL A 509 6.32 -4.52 -18.71
C VAL A 509 5.75 -3.11 -18.66
N ALA A 510 4.43 -3.00 -18.89
CA ALA A 510 3.74 -1.72 -18.79
C ALA A 510 3.86 -1.21 -17.35
N LEU A 511 4.28 0.04 -17.19
CA LEU A 511 4.31 0.68 -15.87
C LEU A 511 2.92 0.63 -15.26
N LYS A 512 2.85 0.36 -13.96
CA LYS A 512 1.62 0.50 -13.19
C LYS A 512 1.03 1.89 -13.48
N PRO A 513 -0.22 1.99 -13.99
CA PRO A 513 -0.83 3.28 -14.24
C PRO A 513 -0.92 4.03 -12.90
N PRO A 514 -0.64 5.34 -12.89
CA PRO A 514 -0.83 6.15 -11.69
C PRO A 514 -2.32 6.21 -11.32
N HIS A 515 -2.67 6.82 -10.20
CA HIS A 515 -4.07 7.11 -9.89
C HIS A 515 -4.68 7.94 -11.02
N LEU A 516 -5.65 7.38 -11.75
CA LEU A 516 -6.27 8.03 -12.91
C LEU A 516 -7.68 8.48 -12.53
N ILE A 517 -7.93 9.78 -12.67
CA ILE A 517 -9.17 10.42 -12.22
C ILE A 517 -10.12 10.58 -13.39
N ASN A 518 -9.64 11.03 -14.54
CA ASN A 518 -10.49 11.27 -15.70
C ASN A 518 -9.76 11.13 -17.04
N SER A 519 -10.53 10.97 -18.10
CA SER A 519 -10.02 10.59 -19.42
C SER A 519 -10.77 11.32 -20.55
N THR A 520 -10.08 11.51 -21.67
CA THR A 520 -10.65 12.04 -22.91
C THR A 520 -10.07 11.31 -24.13
N VAL A 521 -10.78 11.38 -25.25
CA VAL A 521 -10.27 10.94 -26.55
C VAL A 521 -9.99 12.14 -27.45
N GLY A 522 -8.85 12.11 -28.14
CA GLY A 522 -8.43 13.15 -29.06
C GLY A 522 -7.22 12.70 -29.88
N ASN A 523 -7.09 13.20 -31.12
CA ASN A 523 -5.93 12.90 -31.97
C ASN A 523 -5.59 11.38 -32.11
N GLY A 524 -6.62 10.52 -32.18
CA GLY A 524 -6.44 9.06 -32.26
C GLY A 524 -5.87 8.41 -31.00
N LYS A 525 -5.97 9.08 -29.85
CA LYS A 525 -5.51 8.59 -28.54
C LYS A 525 -6.60 8.70 -27.49
N LEU A 526 -6.57 7.77 -26.54
CA LEU A 526 -7.21 7.92 -25.23
C LEU A 526 -6.14 8.42 -24.26
N VAL A 527 -6.43 9.51 -23.55
CA VAL A 527 -5.54 10.13 -22.56
C VAL A 527 -6.28 10.22 -21.24
N SER A 528 -5.63 9.78 -20.18
CA SER A 528 -6.11 9.80 -18.81
C SER A 528 -5.14 10.59 -17.94
N VAL A 529 -5.67 11.38 -17.02
CA VAL A 529 -4.90 12.22 -16.10
C VAL A 529 -5.32 11.93 -14.66
N GLY A 530 -4.41 12.21 -13.73
CA GLY A 530 -4.64 12.05 -12.30
C GLY A 530 -3.39 12.36 -11.49
N GLY A 531 -3.21 11.61 -10.40
CA GLY A 531 -2.15 11.78 -9.41
C GLY A 531 -2.69 11.76 -7.98
N ASP A 532 -1.78 11.77 -7.02
CA ASP A 532 -2.06 11.60 -5.61
C ASP A 532 -1.92 12.93 -4.84
N VAL A 533 -2.81 13.15 -3.88
CA VAL A 533 -2.59 14.08 -2.79
C VAL A 533 -2.39 13.23 -1.55
N ASP A 534 -1.14 13.09 -1.10
CA ASP A 534 -0.82 12.23 0.03
C ASP A 534 -1.50 12.78 1.31
N TYR A 535 -2.56 12.12 1.77
CA TYR A 535 -3.30 12.49 2.99
C TYR A 535 -2.81 11.70 4.22
N PHE A 536 -1.96 10.68 4.04
CA PHE A 536 -1.74 9.63 5.03
C PHE A 536 -0.38 9.61 5.74
N TYR A 537 0.56 10.51 5.45
CA TYR A 537 1.88 10.52 6.12
C TYR A 537 2.37 11.94 6.47
N PRO A 538 2.30 12.36 7.75
CA PRO A 538 2.80 13.67 8.19
C PRO A 538 4.35 13.81 8.15
N ALA A 539 5.08 12.71 7.97
CA ALA A 539 6.54 12.66 8.11
C ALA A 539 7.32 13.03 6.84
N PHE A 540 6.65 13.16 5.69
CA PHE A 540 7.24 13.66 4.46
C PHE A 540 6.43 14.88 4.02
N GLU A 541 7.10 16.01 3.78
CA GLU A 541 6.45 17.26 3.38
C GLU A 541 5.46 17.06 2.22
N LYS A 542 4.14 17.02 2.48
CA LYS A 542 3.00 17.11 1.53
C LYS A 542 3.40 16.96 0.04
N LEU A 543 3.81 15.75 -0.38
CA LEU A 543 4.17 15.51 -1.78
C LEU A 543 2.89 15.17 -2.55
N ALA A 544 2.43 16.10 -3.38
CA ALA A 544 1.44 15.80 -4.41
C ALA A 544 2.15 15.23 -5.65
N SER A 545 1.46 14.36 -6.37
CA SER A 545 1.94 13.81 -7.63
C SER A 545 1.00 14.11 -8.78
N ARG A 546 1.56 14.07 -9.99
CA ARG A 546 0.80 14.11 -11.23
C ARG A 546 1.11 12.87 -12.04
N GLY A 547 0.05 12.18 -12.43
CA GLY A 547 0.13 11.01 -13.30
C GLY A 547 -0.63 11.23 -14.60
N VAL A 548 -0.06 10.76 -15.71
CA VAL A 548 -0.78 10.67 -17.00
C VAL A 548 -0.53 9.32 -17.66
N TRP A 549 -1.56 8.83 -18.33
CA TRP A 549 -1.53 7.58 -19.06
C TRP A 549 -2.24 7.76 -20.40
N SER A 550 -1.66 7.25 -21.48
CA SER A 550 -2.23 7.35 -22.81
C SER A 550 -2.09 6.04 -23.59
N ILE A 551 -3.03 5.78 -24.49
CA ILE A 551 -2.98 4.69 -25.45
C ILE A 551 -3.42 5.18 -26.82
N ASN A 552 -2.72 4.74 -27.87
CA ASN A 552 -3.07 5.07 -29.25
C ASN A 552 -3.98 4.01 -29.88
N ALA A 553 -4.43 4.26 -31.11
CA ALA A 553 -5.35 3.36 -31.80
C ALA A 553 -4.81 1.95 -32.06
N LYS A 554 -3.49 1.75 -32.03
CA LYS A 554 -2.84 0.44 -32.20
C LYS A 554 -2.71 -0.34 -30.88
N GLY A 555 -3.11 0.26 -29.75
CA GLY A 555 -2.92 -0.31 -28.42
C GLY A 555 -1.55 -0.03 -27.82
N GLU A 556 -0.72 0.80 -28.45
CA GLU A 556 0.56 1.20 -27.89
C GLU A 556 0.31 2.28 -26.82
N HIS A 557 0.81 2.06 -25.61
CA HIS A 557 0.62 2.97 -24.49
C HIS A 557 1.90 3.72 -24.11
N GLN A 558 1.71 4.87 -23.47
CA GLN A 558 2.75 5.72 -22.90
C GLN A 558 2.21 6.34 -21.61
N SER A 559 3.00 6.32 -20.54
CA SER A 559 2.69 6.99 -19.27
C SER A 559 3.83 7.91 -18.87
N SER A 560 3.51 8.94 -18.08
CA SER A 560 4.51 9.73 -17.38
C SER A 560 4.00 10.12 -15.99
N TYR A 561 4.92 10.28 -15.06
CA TYR A 561 4.65 10.61 -13.68
C TYR A 561 5.58 11.73 -13.23
N GLU A 562 5.10 12.67 -12.42
CA GLU A 562 5.90 13.78 -11.92
C GLU A 562 5.65 13.97 -10.43
N LEU A 563 6.72 13.84 -9.62
CA LEU A 563 6.71 14.06 -8.18
C LEU A 563 6.78 15.56 -7.83
N GLY A 564 6.05 15.98 -6.80
CA GLY A 564 6.08 17.36 -6.30
C GLY A 564 5.28 18.36 -7.16
N LYS A 565 4.33 17.89 -7.96
CA LYS A 565 3.37 18.71 -8.71
C LYS A 565 1.94 18.25 -8.41
N PHE A 566 1.03 19.20 -8.28
CA PHE A 566 -0.38 18.94 -7.96
C PHE A 566 -1.07 18.04 -9.01
N PRO A 567 -2.03 17.19 -8.61
CA PRO A 567 -2.73 16.31 -9.53
C PRO A 567 -3.59 17.07 -10.53
N LEU A 568 -3.88 16.41 -11.65
CA LEU A 568 -4.86 16.85 -12.65
C LEU A 568 -6.19 16.13 -12.40
N TYR A 569 -7.30 16.85 -12.37
CA TYR A 569 -8.62 16.30 -12.08
C TYR A 569 -9.45 16.03 -13.34
N ASP A 570 -9.26 16.82 -14.40
CA ASP A 570 -9.99 16.63 -15.65
C ASP A 570 -9.19 17.06 -16.88
N VAL A 571 -9.55 16.49 -18.03
CA VAL A 571 -8.89 16.71 -19.31
C VAL A 571 -9.90 16.69 -20.45
N ILE A 572 -9.72 17.58 -21.42
CA ILE A 572 -10.50 17.59 -22.67
C ILE A 572 -9.60 17.66 -23.89
N TRP A 573 -10.09 17.14 -25.02
CA TRP A 573 -9.56 17.46 -26.33
C TRP A 573 -10.21 18.73 -26.89
N THR A 574 -9.40 19.74 -27.21
CA THR A 574 -9.91 21.04 -27.69
C THR A 574 -10.26 21.04 -29.19
N GLY A 575 -9.85 20.00 -29.91
CA GLY A 575 -9.78 19.95 -31.38
C GLY A 575 -8.35 20.00 -31.91
N SER A 576 -7.40 20.55 -31.14
CA SER A 576 -5.99 20.70 -31.55
C SER A 576 -4.96 20.30 -30.50
N GLN A 577 -5.35 20.26 -29.22
CA GLN A 577 -4.51 19.83 -28.11
C GLN A 577 -5.35 19.28 -26.96
N PHE A 578 -4.71 18.53 -26.07
CA PHE A 578 -5.27 18.21 -24.76
C PHE A 578 -5.10 19.41 -23.84
N PHE A 579 -6.13 19.70 -23.06
CA PHE A 579 -6.11 20.73 -22.02
C PHE A 579 -6.61 20.11 -20.72
N ALA A 580 -5.80 20.17 -19.67
CA ALA A 580 -6.12 19.60 -18.37
C ALA A 580 -6.14 20.66 -17.27
N VAL A 581 -6.97 20.43 -16.26
CA VAL A 581 -7.12 21.27 -15.08
C VAL A 581 -6.91 20.44 -13.81
N GLY A 582 -6.46 21.06 -12.73
CA GLY A 582 -6.11 20.33 -11.52
C GLY A 582 -6.05 21.15 -10.25
N ALA A 583 -5.43 20.59 -9.22
CA ALA A 583 -5.29 21.22 -7.92
C ALA A 583 -4.47 22.51 -7.97
N GLN A 584 -4.74 23.41 -7.03
CA GLN A 584 -4.08 24.72 -6.91
C GLN A 584 -4.13 25.61 -8.17
N GLY A 585 -5.23 25.58 -8.92
CA GLY A 585 -5.37 26.36 -10.15
C GLY A 585 -4.53 25.83 -11.30
N LEU A 586 -4.02 24.60 -11.23
CA LEU A 586 -3.15 24.04 -12.27
C LEU A 586 -3.91 23.93 -13.60
N MET A 587 -3.32 24.48 -14.66
CA MET A 587 -3.80 24.37 -16.05
C MET A 587 -2.65 23.95 -16.95
N MET A 588 -2.84 22.92 -17.76
CA MET A 588 -1.78 22.34 -18.59
C MET A 588 -2.26 21.98 -19.98
N THR A 589 -1.32 22.00 -20.93
CA THR A 589 -1.58 21.61 -22.32
C THR A 589 -0.61 20.55 -22.81
N SER A 590 -1.09 19.71 -23.71
CA SER A 590 -0.27 18.71 -24.40
C SER A 590 -0.76 18.49 -25.82
N LYS A 591 0.15 18.36 -26.79
CA LYS A 591 -0.20 17.96 -28.17
C LYS A 591 -0.28 16.44 -28.32
N ASP A 592 0.53 15.70 -27.56
CA ASP A 592 0.71 14.26 -27.70
C ASP A 592 0.04 13.45 -26.57
N GLY A 593 -0.44 14.10 -25.51
CA GLY A 593 -1.05 13.46 -24.35
C GLY A 593 -0.04 12.91 -23.34
N VAL A 594 1.25 13.14 -23.55
CA VAL A 594 2.35 12.59 -22.73
C VAL A 594 3.25 13.71 -22.21
N LYS A 595 3.66 14.64 -23.08
CA LYS A 595 4.46 15.80 -22.68
C LYS A 595 3.55 16.96 -22.38
N TRP A 596 3.53 17.38 -21.12
CA TRP A 596 2.65 18.43 -20.63
C TRP A 596 3.42 19.70 -20.30
N ASN A 597 2.94 20.82 -20.79
CA ASN A 597 3.48 22.14 -20.49
C ASN A 597 2.47 22.91 -19.65
N THR A 598 2.95 23.71 -18.70
CA THR A 598 2.11 24.68 -17.99
C THR A 598 1.47 25.62 -19.01
N SER A 599 0.14 25.75 -18.94
CA SER A 599 -0.62 26.70 -19.73
C SER A 599 -0.47 28.12 -19.16
N THR A 600 -1.25 29.08 -19.67
CA THR A 600 -1.44 30.39 -19.04
C THR A 600 -1.76 30.26 -17.55
N ALA A 601 -1.25 31.19 -16.74
CA ALA A 601 -1.56 31.23 -15.32
C ALA A 601 -3.08 31.30 -15.08
N SER A 602 -3.59 30.38 -14.27
CA SER A 602 -4.96 30.45 -13.77
C SER A 602 -5.14 31.76 -12.98
N PRO A 603 -6.28 32.46 -13.10
CA PRO A 603 -6.55 33.66 -12.31
C PRO A 603 -6.87 33.36 -10.83
N THR A 604 -6.65 32.11 -10.39
CA THR A 604 -7.02 31.62 -9.06
C THR A 604 -6.13 30.47 -8.64
N LYS A 605 -5.94 30.30 -7.32
CA LYS A 605 -5.27 29.14 -6.72
C LYS A 605 -6.26 28.07 -6.21
N GLU A 606 -7.55 28.26 -6.42
CA GLU A 606 -8.57 27.25 -6.13
C GLU A 606 -8.36 26.00 -7.00
N SER A 607 -8.63 24.82 -6.44
CA SER A 607 -8.60 23.58 -7.20
C SER A 607 -9.66 23.57 -8.30
N LEU A 608 -9.31 23.05 -9.48
CA LEU A 608 -10.16 23.04 -10.67
C LEU A 608 -10.57 21.60 -10.99
N PHE A 609 -11.85 21.27 -10.85
CA PHE A 609 -12.31 19.88 -10.85
C PHE A 609 -12.81 19.35 -12.20
N ARG A 610 -13.50 20.19 -12.98
CA ARG A 610 -14.10 19.77 -14.25
C ARG A 610 -13.92 20.84 -15.30
N ILE A 611 -13.66 20.44 -16.54
CA ILE A 611 -13.62 21.32 -17.70
C ILE A 611 -14.51 20.77 -18.81
N ILE A 612 -15.39 21.62 -19.37
CA ILE A 612 -16.22 21.27 -20.53
C ILE A 612 -16.12 22.35 -21.60
N LYS A 613 -16.41 21.98 -22.85
CA LYS A 613 -16.68 22.93 -23.93
C LYS A 613 -18.17 22.94 -24.24
N ALA A 614 -18.81 24.10 -24.12
CA ALA A 614 -20.22 24.30 -24.39
C ALA A 614 -20.42 25.58 -25.20
N ASN A 615 -21.16 25.49 -26.32
CA ASN A 615 -21.43 26.61 -27.22
C ASN A 615 -20.17 27.42 -27.63
N GLY A 616 -19.07 26.73 -27.92
CA GLY A 616 -17.79 27.35 -28.30
C GLY A 616 -17.02 28.02 -27.16
N ILE A 617 -17.51 27.94 -25.92
CA ILE A 617 -16.88 28.49 -24.71
C ILE A 617 -16.45 27.33 -23.81
N TYR A 618 -15.31 27.50 -23.13
CA TYR A 618 -14.82 26.57 -22.13
C TYR A 618 -15.28 27.00 -20.74
N TYR A 619 -15.75 26.06 -19.94
CA TYR A 619 -16.17 26.29 -18.57
C TYR A 619 -15.39 25.38 -17.64
N VAL A 620 -14.96 25.92 -16.50
CA VAL A 620 -14.25 25.20 -15.44
C VAL A 620 -15.00 25.37 -14.13
N THR A 621 -15.20 24.27 -13.40
CA THR A 621 -15.71 24.29 -12.02
C THR A 621 -14.59 23.99 -11.03
N GLY A 622 -14.75 24.35 -9.76
CA GLY A 622 -13.70 24.18 -8.77
C GLY A 622 -14.15 24.41 -7.34
N SER A 623 -13.17 24.52 -6.44
CA SER A 623 -13.41 24.75 -5.00
C SER A 623 -14.05 26.10 -4.71
N ASN A 624 -14.66 26.24 -3.53
CA ASN A 624 -15.22 27.49 -3.04
C ASN A 624 -16.25 28.12 -4.01
N GLY A 625 -17.15 27.28 -4.55
CA GLY A 625 -18.20 27.71 -5.48
C GLY A 625 -17.71 28.20 -6.83
N LEU A 626 -16.48 27.89 -7.23
CA LEU A 626 -15.88 28.45 -8.43
C LEU A 626 -16.54 27.93 -9.71
N ILE A 627 -16.96 28.85 -10.57
CA ILE A 627 -17.18 28.63 -12.00
C ILE A 627 -16.42 29.70 -12.79
N MET A 628 -15.65 29.29 -13.80
CA MET A 628 -14.96 30.20 -14.72
C MET A 628 -15.31 29.88 -16.17
N SER A 629 -15.25 30.88 -17.04
CA SER A 629 -15.44 30.71 -18.48
C SER A 629 -14.30 31.33 -19.29
N SER A 630 -13.95 30.71 -20.42
CA SER A 630 -12.96 31.23 -21.36
C SER A 630 -13.33 30.92 -22.81
N LYS A 631 -13.07 31.85 -23.73
CA LYS A 631 -13.23 31.61 -25.18
C LYS A 631 -11.97 31.02 -25.82
N ASP A 632 -10.81 31.24 -25.22
CA ASP A 632 -9.50 31.02 -25.82
C ASP A 632 -8.56 30.14 -24.97
N LEU A 633 -9.02 29.68 -23.81
CA LEU A 633 -8.27 28.93 -22.78
C LEU A 633 -7.11 29.71 -22.15
N LYS A 634 -7.04 31.02 -22.41
CA LYS A 634 -5.99 31.93 -21.92
C LYS A 634 -6.56 32.96 -20.95
N THR A 635 -7.63 33.64 -21.36
CA THR A 635 -8.32 34.62 -20.52
C THR A 635 -9.56 33.99 -19.90
N TRP A 636 -9.63 34.05 -18.57
CA TRP A 636 -10.67 33.41 -17.77
C TRP A 636 -11.47 34.44 -16.99
N LYS A 637 -12.80 34.32 -17.03
CA LYS A 637 -13.73 35.16 -16.27
C LYS A 637 -14.41 34.32 -15.19
N LYS A 638 -14.24 34.71 -13.92
CA LYS A 638 -14.98 34.14 -12.79
C LYS A 638 -16.47 34.52 -12.87
N GLN A 639 -17.34 33.56 -12.63
CA GLN A 639 -18.80 33.75 -12.59
C GLN A 639 -19.26 33.80 -11.12
N LYS A 640 -20.25 34.63 -10.84
CA LYS A 640 -20.84 34.71 -9.49
C LYS A 640 -21.85 33.57 -9.33
N THR A 641 -21.60 32.69 -8.37
CA THR A 641 -22.47 31.53 -8.06
C THR A 641 -23.24 31.72 -6.75
N GLY A 642 -22.65 32.41 -5.76
CA GLY A 642 -23.23 32.57 -4.43
C GLY A 642 -23.15 31.31 -3.56
N ILE A 643 -22.30 30.35 -3.95
CA ILE A 643 -22.04 29.11 -3.24
C ILE A 643 -20.63 29.17 -2.66
N GLU A 644 -20.43 28.61 -1.47
CA GLU A 644 -19.12 28.51 -0.80
C GLU A 644 -18.58 27.07 -0.77
N SER A 645 -19.42 26.07 -1.05
CA SER A 645 -18.99 24.68 -1.19
C SER A 645 -18.43 24.40 -2.58
N ASP A 646 -17.71 23.29 -2.70
CA ASP A 646 -17.08 22.89 -3.95
C ASP A 646 -18.11 22.53 -5.04
N ILE A 647 -17.80 22.87 -6.29
CA ILE A 647 -18.59 22.51 -7.48
C ILE A 647 -17.81 21.48 -8.29
N ASN A 648 -18.17 20.21 -8.13
CA ASN A 648 -17.40 19.08 -8.64
C ASN A 648 -17.60 18.82 -10.15
N SER A 649 -18.79 19.08 -10.70
CA SER A 649 -19.06 18.76 -12.11
C SER A 649 -20.09 19.70 -12.77
N ILE A 650 -20.10 19.71 -14.10
CA ILE A 650 -20.96 20.55 -14.94
C ILE A 650 -21.33 19.82 -16.23
N ALA A 651 -22.59 19.96 -16.66
CA ALA A 651 -23.10 19.45 -17.93
C ALA A 651 -23.89 20.54 -18.69
N TRP A 652 -23.93 20.40 -20.01
CA TRP A 652 -24.67 21.28 -20.91
C TRP A 652 -25.61 20.48 -21.80
N SER A 653 -26.89 20.85 -21.83
CA SER A 653 -27.90 20.15 -22.63
C SER A 653 -28.03 20.61 -24.08
N GLY A 654 -27.32 21.66 -24.47
CA GLY A 654 -27.65 22.44 -25.67
C GLY A 654 -28.55 23.65 -25.38
N LYS A 655 -29.19 23.69 -24.22
CA LYS A 655 -30.09 24.79 -23.81
C LYS A 655 -29.89 25.28 -22.37
N LYS A 656 -29.45 24.39 -21.48
CA LYS A 656 -29.27 24.70 -20.05
C LYS A 656 -28.02 24.03 -19.49
N PHE A 657 -27.32 24.76 -18.64
CA PHE A 657 -26.24 24.28 -17.80
C PHE A 657 -26.78 23.77 -16.47
N VAL A 658 -26.23 22.64 -16.04
CA VAL A 658 -26.41 22.10 -14.69
C VAL A 658 -25.02 21.90 -14.10
N ALA A 659 -24.74 22.54 -12.97
CA ALA A 659 -23.53 22.27 -12.18
C ALA A 659 -23.93 21.67 -10.84
N VAL A 660 -23.11 20.76 -10.33
CA VAL A 660 -23.37 19.97 -9.12
C VAL A 660 -22.16 20.03 -8.20
N GLY A 661 -22.41 20.05 -6.91
CA GLY A 661 -21.39 20.24 -5.89
C GLY A 661 -21.64 19.48 -4.61
N GLU A 662 -20.75 19.67 -3.65
CA GLU A 662 -20.84 19.06 -2.32
C GLU A 662 -22.15 19.44 -1.60
N TYR A 663 -22.51 18.66 -0.58
CA TYR A 663 -23.74 18.86 0.21
C TYR A 663 -25.04 18.88 -0.61
N GLY A 664 -25.03 18.23 -1.79
CA GLY A 664 -26.18 18.16 -2.69
C GLY A 664 -26.48 19.47 -3.43
N VAL A 665 -25.53 20.40 -3.52
CA VAL A 665 -25.71 21.66 -4.25
C VAL A 665 -25.98 21.38 -5.73
N THR A 666 -27.00 22.05 -6.26
CA THR A 666 -27.24 22.14 -7.71
C THR A 666 -27.35 23.60 -8.13
N LEU A 667 -26.77 23.92 -9.28
CA LEU A 667 -26.84 25.23 -9.90
C LEU A 667 -27.31 25.07 -11.34
N VAL A 668 -28.12 26.03 -11.82
CA VAL A 668 -28.58 26.09 -13.20
C VAL A 668 -28.28 27.43 -13.84
N SER A 669 -28.05 27.41 -15.15
CA SER A 669 -27.89 28.61 -15.95
C SER A 669 -28.31 28.35 -17.40
N ASP A 670 -29.01 29.30 -18.03
CA ASP A 670 -29.35 29.19 -19.45
C ASP A 670 -28.18 29.64 -20.37
N ASN A 671 -27.24 30.43 -19.83
CA ASN A 671 -26.18 31.09 -20.60
C ASN A 671 -24.76 30.89 -20.04
N GLY A 672 -24.63 30.21 -18.91
CA GLY A 672 -23.35 29.91 -18.25
C GLY A 672 -22.70 31.12 -17.55
N THR A 673 -23.37 32.26 -17.47
CA THR A 673 -22.86 33.47 -16.77
C THR A 673 -23.75 33.91 -15.62
N ALA A 674 -25.08 33.75 -15.75
CA ALA A 674 -26.04 34.00 -14.68
C ALA A 674 -26.46 32.67 -14.04
N TRP A 675 -25.95 32.40 -12.85
CA TRP A 675 -26.19 31.14 -12.13
C TRP A 675 -27.23 31.33 -11.04
N LYS A 676 -28.10 30.33 -10.88
CA LYS A 676 -29.12 30.26 -9.83
C LYS A 676 -29.06 28.92 -9.13
N THR A 677 -29.29 28.90 -7.83
CA THR A 677 -29.41 27.67 -7.06
C THR A 677 -30.65 26.90 -7.48
N GLY A 678 -30.47 25.61 -7.79
CA GLY A 678 -31.54 24.66 -8.07
C GLY A 678 -32.03 23.96 -6.80
N SER A 679 -32.81 22.89 -6.98
CA SER A 679 -33.26 22.06 -5.85
C SER A 679 -32.08 21.33 -5.23
N LYS A 680 -31.89 21.46 -3.91
CA LYS A 680 -30.88 20.71 -3.16
C LYS A 680 -31.17 19.21 -3.25
N LEU A 681 -30.19 18.41 -3.63
CA LEU A 681 -30.30 16.96 -3.63
C LEU A 681 -30.26 16.43 -2.19
N LYS A 682 -31.00 15.35 -1.93
CA LYS A 682 -31.07 14.71 -0.62
C LYS A 682 -30.80 13.21 -0.72
N SER A 683 -30.14 12.68 0.30
CA SER A 683 -30.01 11.25 0.57
C SER A 683 -31.33 10.68 1.10
N ALA A 684 -31.45 9.35 1.25
CA ALA A 684 -32.66 8.76 1.86
C ALA A 684 -32.87 9.25 3.29
N ASN A 685 -31.77 9.57 3.98
CA ASN A 685 -31.75 9.93 5.40
C ASN A 685 -31.58 11.44 5.65
N GLY A 686 -31.82 12.27 4.64
CA GLY A 686 -31.76 13.73 4.75
C GLY A 686 -30.66 14.37 3.90
N ASP A 687 -30.07 15.46 4.39
CA ASP A 687 -29.08 16.24 3.65
C ASP A 687 -27.75 15.48 3.49
N PHE A 688 -27.06 15.68 2.36
CA PHE A 688 -25.72 15.12 2.15
C PHE A 688 -24.70 15.80 3.09
N SER A 689 -23.89 14.98 3.79
CA SER A 689 -22.79 15.44 4.64
C SER A 689 -21.51 15.74 3.86
N TYR A 690 -21.19 14.93 2.86
CA TYR A 690 -20.10 15.12 1.91
C TYR A 690 -20.40 14.26 0.69
N SER A 691 -20.25 14.84 -0.51
CA SER A 691 -20.57 14.13 -1.75
C SER A 691 -19.68 14.55 -2.91
N LEU A 692 -19.26 13.59 -3.74
CA LEU A 692 -18.54 13.85 -5.00
C LEU A 692 -19.44 13.56 -6.20
N PRO A 693 -20.38 14.45 -6.57
CA PRO A 693 -21.29 14.19 -7.66
C PRO A 693 -20.65 14.39 -9.03
N ASP A 694 -21.07 13.57 -9.99
CA ASP A 694 -20.81 13.79 -11.42
C ASP A 694 -22.14 13.95 -12.16
N VAL A 695 -22.15 14.75 -13.23
CA VAL A 695 -23.36 15.02 -14.02
C VAL A 695 -23.07 14.87 -15.52
N VAL A 696 -24.01 14.24 -16.23
CA VAL A 696 -23.98 14.13 -17.69
C VAL A 696 -25.34 14.43 -18.30
N TRP A 697 -25.34 14.97 -19.51
CA TRP A 697 -26.52 15.09 -20.35
C TRP A 697 -26.48 14.05 -21.48
N GLY A 698 -27.59 13.34 -21.68
CA GLY A 698 -27.75 12.37 -22.75
C GLY A 698 -29.21 12.03 -22.94
N ASN A 699 -29.60 11.58 -24.14
CA ASN A 699 -30.97 11.13 -24.42
C ASN A 699 -32.12 12.03 -23.89
N GLY A 700 -31.93 13.36 -23.89
CA GLY A 700 -32.94 14.31 -23.41
C GLY A 700 -33.05 14.45 -21.88
N VAL A 701 -32.13 13.88 -21.10
CA VAL A 701 -32.15 13.92 -19.63
C VAL A 701 -30.76 14.17 -19.04
N PHE A 702 -30.73 14.83 -17.89
CA PHE A 702 -29.58 14.88 -17.00
C PHE A 702 -29.59 13.68 -16.07
N ILE A 703 -28.41 13.12 -15.86
CA ILE A 703 -28.14 12.07 -14.89
C ILE A 703 -27.04 12.56 -13.96
N ILE A 704 -27.29 12.47 -12.65
CA ILE A 704 -26.31 12.72 -11.60
C ILE A 704 -26.01 11.41 -10.90
N THR A 705 -24.74 11.09 -10.76
CA THR A 705 -24.26 10.10 -9.78
C THR A 705 -23.82 10.82 -8.51
N ALA A 706 -24.07 10.23 -7.35
CA ALA A 706 -23.62 10.78 -6.08
C ALA A 706 -22.84 9.71 -5.29
N ALA A 707 -21.66 10.10 -4.80
CA ALA A 707 -20.87 9.31 -3.87
C ALA A 707 -21.00 9.93 -2.47
N GLN A 708 -21.69 9.27 -1.53
CA GLN A 708 -21.88 9.77 -0.16
C GLN A 708 -20.86 9.14 0.81
N TYR A 709 -20.38 9.92 1.78
CA TYR A 709 -19.39 9.46 2.76
C TYR A 709 -19.98 9.05 4.13
N ASN A 710 -21.27 9.27 4.40
CA ASN A 710 -21.94 8.83 5.64
C ASN A 710 -22.78 7.55 5.47
N ASN A 711 -22.83 6.77 6.56
CA ASN A 711 -23.12 5.33 6.62
C ASN A 711 -24.59 4.88 6.41
N SER A 712 -25.49 5.74 5.96
CA SER A 712 -26.94 5.49 6.07
C SER A 712 -27.63 5.07 4.76
N ASP A 713 -27.09 5.45 3.59
CA ASP A 713 -27.59 4.98 2.29
C ASP A 713 -26.78 3.75 1.86
N ARG A 714 -27.39 2.56 1.98
CA ARG A 714 -26.80 1.27 1.56
C ARG A 714 -27.03 0.94 0.08
N GLU A 715 -27.32 1.94 -0.75
CA GLU A 715 -27.64 1.75 -2.17
C GLU A 715 -26.92 2.77 -3.07
N TYR A 716 -26.57 2.35 -4.29
CA TYR A 716 -26.04 3.28 -5.28
C TYR A 716 -27.15 4.25 -5.72
N THR A 717 -26.88 5.56 -5.62
CA THR A 717 -27.88 6.60 -5.87
C THR A 717 -27.63 7.32 -7.19
N ILE A 718 -28.71 7.48 -7.96
CA ILE A 718 -28.76 8.29 -9.18
C ILE A 718 -29.90 9.32 -9.08
N PHE A 719 -29.68 10.51 -9.62
CA PHE A 719 -30.75 11.49 -9.84
C PHE A 719 -30.97 11.74 -11.32
N LYS A 720 -32.23 11.79 -11.72
CA LYS A 720 -32.65 12.07 -13.10
C LYS A 720 -33.45 13.36 -13.17
N SER A 721 -33.20 14.15 -14.21
CA SER A 721 -33.99 15.35 -14.51
C SER A 721 -34.10 15.60 -16.00
N THR A 722 -35.26 16.03 -16.49
CA THR A 722 -35.43 16.53 -17.87
C THR A 722 -35.11 18.01 -17.99
N ASP A 723 -35.17 18.77 -16.90
CA ASP A 723 -35.10 20.24 -16.90
C ASP A 723 -33.94 20.83 -16.09
N GLY A 724 -33.20 19.98 -15.36
CA GLY A 724 -32.06 20.33 -14.52
C GLY A 724 -32.42 20.95 -13.16
N THR A 725 -33.71 21.13 -12.87
CA THR A 725 -34.21 21.82 -11.67
C THR A 725 -35.01 20.91 -10.75
N LYS A 726 -35.73 19.93 -11.30
CA LYS A 726 -36.48 18.93 -10.56
C LYS A 726 -35.84 17.57 -10.72
N TRP A 727 -35.54 16.91 -9.61
CA TRP A 727 -34.75 15.67 -9.59
C TRP A 727 -35.57 14.51 -9.04
N ALA A 728 -35.64 13.43 -9.81
CA ALA A 728 -36.15 12.16 -9.34
C ALA A 728 -34.96 11.33 -8.82
N ARG A 729 -34.97 10.97 -7.53
CA ARG A 729 -33.99 10.05 -6.93
C ARG A 729 -34.36 8.62 -7.33
N LYS A 730 -33.35 7.85 -7.72
CA LYS A 730 -33.47 6.43 -7.97
C LYS A 730 -32.33 5.70 -7.28
N ASN A 731 -32.69 4.62 -6.60
CA ASN A 731 -31.75 3.70 -5.99
C ASN A 731 -31.52 2.54 -6.95
N LEU A 732 -30.28 2.09 -7.08
CA LEU A 732 -29.94 0.89 -7.80
C LEU A 732 -29.77 -0.23 -6.78
N GLU A 733 -30.55 -1.30 -6.98
CA GLU A 733 -30.49 -2.48 -6.13
C GLU A 733 -29.09 -3.08 -6.17
N TYR A 734 -28.48 -3.18 -5.00
CA TYR A 734 -27.26 -3.95 -4.82
C TYR A 734 -27.24 -4.51 -3.41
N THR A 735 -27.22 -5.84 -3.32
CA THR A 735 -27.01 -6.51 -2.03
C THR A 735 -25.51 -6.54 -1.79
N PHE A 736 -25.04 -5.67 -0.90
CA PHE A 736 -23.66 -5.72 -0.44
C PHE A 736 -23.42 -7.06 0.26
N PRO A 737 -22.34 -7.78 -0.07
CA PRO A 737 -21.71 -8.64 0.93
C PRO A 737 -21.45 -7.72 2.13
N GLU A 738 -22.00 -8.00 3.32
CA GLU A 738 -21.88 -7.06 4.46
C GLU A 738 -20.42 -6.97 5.00
N ASP A 739 -19.48 -7.59 4.31
CA ASP A 739 -18.04 -7.75 4.52
C ASP A 739 -17.18 -6.56 4.09
N ASP A 740 -17.75 -5.56 3.40
CA ASP A 740 -16.96 -4.60 2.65
C ASP A 740 -16.55 -3.37 3.47
N ASN A 741 -15.57 -3.55 4.37
CA ASN A 741 -14.58 -2.60 4.93
C ASN A 741 -14.94 -1.09 5.07
N GLY A 742 -16.21 -0.70 5.20
CA GLY A 742 -16.63 0.70 5.28
C GLY A 742 -16.68 1.47 3.95
N LEU A 743 -16.60 0.79 2.79
CA LEU A 743 -16.80 1.44 1.48
C LEU A 743 -18.27 1.36 1.05
N PHE A 744 -19.05 2.34 1.50
CA PHE A 744 -20.45 2.54 1.07
C PHE A 744 -20.59 2.61 -0.47
N PRO A 745 -21.75 2.22 -1.04
CA PRO A 745 -22.04 2.37 -2.46
C PRO A 745 -21.76 3.79 -2.94
N ARG A 746 -20.80 3.93 -3.85
CA ARG A 746 -20.44 5.22 -4.43
C ARG A 746 -20.31 5.10 -5.93
N LEU A 747 -21.13 5.86 -6.65
CA LEU A 747 -20.92 6.11 -8.07
C LEU A 747 -20.17 7.43 -8.23
N TYR A 748 -18.96 7.35 -8.78
CA TYR A 748 -18.04 8.48 -8.89
C TYR A 748 -18.13 9.17 -10.26
N GLY A 749 -18.41 8.40 -11.31
CA GLY A 749 -18.38 8.92 -12.68
C GLY A 749 -19.57 8.45 -13.50
N VAL A 750 -20.05 9.31 -14.39
CA VAL A 750 -21.10 8.97 -15.37
C VAL A 750 -20.83 9.60 -16.73
N ARG A 751 -21.01 8.82 -17.79
CA ARG A 751 -20.85 9.28 -19.18
C ARG A 751 -21.98 8.78 -20.06
N TYR A 752 -22.17 9.41 -21.21
CA TYR A 752 -23.16 9.01 -22.20
C TYR A 752 -22.46 8.73 -23.54
N PHE A 753 -22.49 7.47 -23.97
CA PHE A 753 -21.86 6.99 -25.20
C PHE A 753 -22.85 6.15 -25.99
N ASN A 754 -22.93 6.36 -27.31
CA ASN A 754 -23.71 5.52 -28.23
C ASN A 754 -25.11 5.15 -27.69
N ASN A 755 -25.87 6.18 -27.29
CA ASN A 755 -27.19 6.04 -26.70
C ASN A 755 -27.26 5.24 -25.39
N THR A 756 -26.19 5.23 -24.60
CA THR A 756 -26.12 4.51 -23.33
C THR A 756 -25.42 5.37 -22.29
N PHE A 757 -26.06 5.56 -21.14
CA PHE A 757 -25.41 6.00 -19.93
C PHE A 757 -24.58 4.88 -19.35
N VAL A 758 -23.35 5.20 -18.94
CA VAL A 758 -22.43 4.29 -18.26
C VAL A 758 -22.01 5.00 -16.97
N ALA A 759 -22.40 4.43 -15.83
CA ALA A 759 -22.01 4.91 -14.50
C ALA A 759 -21.01 3.93 -13.87
N VAL A 760 -20.00 4.44 -13.18
CA VAL A 760 -18.93 3.64 -12.56
C VAL A 760 -18.74 4.02 -11.09
N GLY A 761 -18.34 3.03 -10.29
CA GLY A 761 -18.26 3.18 -8.84
C GLY A 761 -17.21 2.29 -8.17
N ASN A 762 -17.27 2.22 -6.83
CA ASN A 762 -16.51 1.25 -6.06
C ASN A 762 -16.99 -0.19 -6.30
N ASN A 763 -16.19 -1.16 -5.85
CA ASN A 763 -16.44 -2.60 -5.94
C ASN A 763 -16.59 -3.10 -7.38
N GLY A 764 -15.86 -2.47 -8.31
CA GLY A 764 -15.93 -2.81 -9.71
C GLY A 764 -17.29 -2.55 -10.36
N SER A 765 -18.15 -1.76 -9.71
CA SER A 765 -19.53 -1.55 -10.17
C SER A 765 -19.56 -0.70 -11.44
N VAL A 766 -20.17 -1.24 -12.48
CA VAL A 766 -20.51 -0.54 -13.71
C VAL A 766 -22.01 -0.70 -13.97
N TYR A 767 -22.71 0.39 -14.26
CA TYR A 767 -24.14 0.35 -14.58
C TYR A 767 -24.40 0.95 -15.96
N LEU A 768 -25.25 0.29 -16.74
CA LEU A 768 -25.64 0.70 -18.09
C LEU A 768 -27.12 1.08 -18.12
N SER A 769 -27.47 2.17 -18.81
CA SER A 769 -28.87 2.53 -19.04
C SER A 769 -29.07 3.22 -20.37
N LYS A 770 -30.16 2.90 -21.09
CA LYS A 770 -30.52 3.63 -22.33
C LYS A 770 -31.24 4.95 -22.07
N ASN A 771 -32.01 5.04 -20.99
CA ASN A 771 -32.97 6.13 -20.74
C ASN A 771 -32.84 6.77 -19.34
N GLY A 772 -31.91 6.27 -18.52
CA GLY A 772 -31.72 6.70 -17.14
C GLY A 772 -32.75 6.13 -16.15
N ASP A 773 -33.73 5.37 -16.61
CA ASP A 773 -34.76 4.76 -15.75
C ASP A 773 -34.39 3.33 -15.39
N LYS A 774 -34.09 2.47 -16.38
CA LYS A 774 -33.70 1.08 -16.12
C LYS A 774 -32.19 0.96 -16.24
N TRP A 775 -31.57 0.36 -15.23
CA TRP A 775 -30.11 0.18 -15.16
C TRP A 775 -29.79 -1.30 -15.04
N SER A 776 -28.90 -1.79 -15.90
CA SER A 776 -28.31 -3.12 -15.78
C SER A 776 -26.93 -3.00 -15.15
N ARG A 777 -26.60 -3.91 -14.24
CA ARG A 777 -25.30 -3.95 -13.60
C ARG A 777 -24.35 -4.87 -14.36
N GLU A 778 -23.14 -4.40 -14.54
CA GLU A 778 -21.98 -5.13 -15.05
C GLU A 778 -20.92 -5.13 -13.97
N GLU A 779 -20.28 -6.28 -13.73
CA GLU A 779 -19.20 -6.40 -12.76
C GLU A 779 -17.84 -6.43 -13.44
N VAL A 780 -16.92 -5.64 -12.88
CA VAL A 780 -15.49 -5.89 -13.08
C VAL A 780 -15.06 -6.99 -12.09
N PRO A 781 -14.27 -8.00 -12.51
CA PRO A 781 -13.93 -9.19 -11.69
C PRO A 781 -13.20 -8.95 -10.35
N ASP A 782 -12.89 -7.70 -10.00
CA ASP A 782 -12.08 -7.35 -8.84
C ASP A 782 -12.77 -6.23 -8.06
N SER A 783 -12.64 -6.24 -6.73
CA SER A 783 -13.10 -5.12 -5.92
C SER A 783 -12.19 -3.92 -6.12
N VAL A 784 -12.62 -2.99 -6.98
CA VAL A 784 -11.83 -1.82 -7.41
C VAL A 784 -12.65 -0.54 -7.38
N ILE A 785 -11.98 0.61 -7.19
CA ILE A 785 -12.63 1.93 -7.26
C ILE A 785 -12.48 2.49 -8.68
N LEU A 786 -13.58 2.52 -9.43
CA LEU A 786 -13.61 3.13 -10.76
C LEU A 786 -14.11 4.57 -10.66
N LEU A 787 -13.33 5.51 -11.20
CA LEU A 787 -13.61 6.94 -11.16
C LEU A 787 -14.12 7.48 -12.50
N SER A 788 -13.64 6.92 -13.61
CA SER A 788 -14.03 7.36 -14.95
C SER A 788 -14.14 6.19 -15.92
N VAL A 789 -14.88 6.44 -17.00
CA VAL A 789 -15.07 5.49 -18.10
C VAL A 789 -15.06 6.24 -19.42
N GLN A 790 -14.36 5.71 -20.42
CA GLN A 790 -14.25 6.36 -21.73
C GLN A 790 -14.38 5.35 -22.86
N LEU A 791 -15.20 5.68 -23.86
CA LEU A 791 -15.28 4.91 -25.11
C LEU A 791 -14.13 5.29 -26.05
N PHE A 792 -13.35 4.30 -26.48
CA PHE A 792 -12.29 4.45 -27.48
C PHE A 792 -12.20 3.19 -28.34
N ASN A 793 -12.14 3.32 -29.66
CA ASN A 793 -12.04 2.20 -30.62
C ASN A 793 -13.03 1.04 -30.37
N GLY A 794 -14.28 1.37 -30.02
CA GLY A 794 -15.32 0.37 -29.78
C GLY A 794 -15.19 -0.39 -28.46
N LYS A 795 -14.34 0.07 -27.53
CA LYS A 795 -14.20 -0.49 -26.18
C LYS A 795 -14.43 0.58 -25.12
N LEU A 796 -15.06 0.20 -24.02
CA LEU A 796 -15.04 1.01 -22.80
C LEU A 796 -13.73 0.77 -22.07
N TYR A 797 -13.11 1.85 -21.61
CA TYR A 797 -11.94 1.84 -20.73
C TYR A 797 -12.37 2.45 -19.39
N ALA A 798 -12.36 1.66 -18.33
CA ALA A 798 -12.63 2.12 -16.97
C ALA A 798 -11.31 2.34 -16.22
N THR A 799 -11.17 3.52 -15.64
CA THR A 799 -9.98 4.00 -14.92
C THR A 799 -10.35 4.40 -13.50
N GLY A 800 -9.39 4.36 -12.57
CA GLY A 800 -9.70 4.52 -11.17
C GLY A 800 -8.50 4.76 -10.25
N SER A 801 -8.80 4.79 -8.95
CA SER A 801 -7.84 5.05 -7.87
C SER A 801 -7.51 3.75 -7.16
N TYR A 802 -6.23 3.56 -6.77
CA TYR A 802 -5.70 2.32 -6.17
C TYR A 802 -5.92 1.08 -7.05
N THR A 803 -6.32 1.28 -8.30
CA THR A 803 -6.43 0.23 -9.30
C THR A 803 -5.12 0.23 -10.04
N ASP A 804 -4.26 -0.74 -9.76
CA ASP A 804 -2.98 -0.93 -10.45
C ASP A 804 -3.15 -1.21 -11.96
N GLN A 805 -4.36 -1.03 -12.51
CA GLN A 805 -4.87 -1.60 -13.72
C GLN A 805 -6.00 -0.76 -14.31
N ILE A 806 -6.13 -0.88 -15.63
CA ILE A 806 -7.23 -0.32 -16.42
C ILE A 806 -8.07 -1.49 -16.90
N TYR A 807 -9.39 -1.38 -16.79
CA TYR A 807 -10.31 -2.42 -17.23
C TYR A 807 -10.93 -2.04 -18.57
N ILE A 808 -11.07 -3.02 -19.45
CA ILE A 808 -11.63 -2.86 -20.78
C ILE A 808 -12.75 -3.85 -21.04
N ALA A 809 -13.76 -3.42 -21.79
CA ALA A 809 -14.80 -4.28 -22.31
C ALA A 809 -15.18 -3.88 -23.74
N GLU A 810 -15.44 -4.85 -24.60
CA GLU A 810 -15.96 -4.61 -25.96
C GLU A 810 -17.34 -3.95 -25.87
N PHE A 811 -17.47 -2.78 -26.48
CA PHE A 811 -18.68 -1.96 -26.47
C PHE A 811 -19.12 -1.67 -27.90
N LYS A 812 -19.48 -2.75 -28.61
CA LYS A 812 -19.98 -2.68 -29.98
C LYS A 812 -21.50 -2.50 -29.95
N THR A 813 -21.99 -1.46 -30.61
CA THR A 813 -23.38 -1.43 -31.05
C THR A 813 -23.54 -2.44 -32.17
N LYS A 814 -24.55 -3.32 -32.11
CA LYS A 814 -25.02 -4.02 -33.33
C LYS A 814 -25.24 -2.92 -34.39
N SER A 815 -24.48 -2.96 -35.49
CA SER A 815 -24.73 -2.09 -36.62
C SER A 815 -26.17 -2.33 -37.06
N LYS A 816 -26.97 -1.25 -37.14
CA LYS A 816 -28.19 -1.31 -37.94
C LYS A 816 -27.82 -1.34 -39.41
#